data_AF-A0A7W0R164-F1
#
_entry.id   AF-A0A7W0R164-F1
#
_cell.length_a   1.000
_cell.length_b   1.000
_cell.length_c   1.000
_cell.angle_alpha   90.00
_cell.angle_beta   90.00
_cell.angle_gamma   90.00
#
_symmetry.space_group_name_H-M   'P 1'
#
loop_
_entity.id
_entity.type
_entity.pdbx_description
1 polymer ?
#
loop_
_entity_poly.entity_id
_entity_poly.type
_entity_poly.pdbx_seq_one_letter_code
_entity_poly.pdbx_strand_id
1 'polypeptide(L)'
;VLVGDHHQLPEITAGGVFAAAVSRRGDQAAQLTINRRQTAAWEQTALDHLRHGRALEGFTAYQDHGRVELSATTAESHTAAVEAWLAAHRDGDDAIILAATRTETRALNTLARRAVADELTGPVHRIAERDFQVGDRIVLLRNDGHQHDLDRDERCRVDNGMVATVAAIDPRHGSFDITLTNGRRVRLGHDYLTAGWVDHGYATTVHKAQGLTCDQMFLVGPDGLYREAVYVAMSRARHGAHVFATSRQVAELTERAHTAGIPLPSEHADELDHDLRHAVQTSRAKQLAHHHEPLLLPISRLAAAIPLDMLWARSIEIRGVVRQLQAGGHINAATVLTEAAQARTHRQLMHVGGRVHAADWDNIGTIAAIDDRYGSASVTFTSEAGTTATRVLPWHHLQPIDGPDPVELTATAAAFLDTLDTNAMAGAAHWNELLDGHGIGADEPHTIPAAIAMRRQQLGRRLAGDRPDWLTWWYGPRPTDPAGAQVWDDEISQLAAWRDARQLDPTTPGYGPRPTRVDHVARWEAHLDRSLTTRNWLHHHHPQLEPPAPATVDMVAVRARLDELDAILATAPPDQQRIITDLHDGQLTPGDVHQALVDAAATQGQRRQWILEHWPHVVEHAELTRVHLNHDPLAHWPHAIPDDTAALLDALADHSVDTPELAAISTSTGSSTTPNPNATSTSSGNGTAS
;
A
#
# COMPACT_ATOMS: atom_id res chain seq x y z
N VAL A 1 35.97 -8.53 10.95
CA VAL A 1 35.64 -7.09 10.80
C VAL A 1 34.34 -7.03 10.00
N LEU A 2 33.30 -6.37 10.52
CA LEU A 2 32.04 -6.14 9.79
C LEU A 2 32.08 -4.73 9.21
N VAL A 3 31.72 -4.57 7.94
CA VAL A 3 31.69 -3.28 7.25
C VAL A 3 30.33 -3.14 6.56
N GLY A 4 29.68 -2.00 6.73
CA GLY A 4 28.35 -1.73 6.20
C GLY A 4 27.83 -0.38 6.66
N ASP A 5 26.63 -0.01 6.22
CA ASP A 5 25.94 1.21 6.63
C ASP A 5 24.53 0.85 7.11
N HIS A 6 24.28 0.96 8.41
CA HIS A 6 23.02 0.55 9.05
C HIS A 6 21.87 1.54 8.82
N HIS A 7 22.13 2.66 8.14
CA HIS A 7 21.12 3.64 7.71
C HIS A 7 20.59 3.39 6.30
N GLN A 8 21.11 2.37 5.59
CA GLN A 8 20.60 1.97 4.29
C GLN A 8 19.31 1.13 4.41
N LEU A 9 18.77 0.71 3.27
CA LEU A 9 17.55 -0.10 3.18
C LEU A 9 17.52 -1.23 4.22
N PRO A 10 16.36 -1.46 4.86
CA PRO A 10 16.21 -2.56 5.79
C PRO A 10 16.45 -3.90 5.09
N GLU A 11 16.91 -4.88 5.85
CA GLU A 11 17.13 -6.23 5.34
C GLU A 11 15.83 -6.81 4.77
N ILE A 12 15.92 -7.68 3.76
CA ILE A 12 14.72 -8.31 3.16
C ILE A 12 14.00 -9.19 4.19
N THR A 13 14.75 -9.92 5.01
CA THR A 13 14.24 -10.77 6.10
C THR A 13 14.19 -10.03 7.43
N ALA A 14 13.96 -10.72 8.56
CA ALA A 14 14.22 -10.14 9.88
C ALA A 14 15.66 -9.60 9.96
N GLY A 15 15.82 -8.42 10.56
CA GLY A 15 17.00 -7.57 10.40
C GLY A 15 17.36 -6.77 11.66
N GLY A 16 18.30 -5.83 11.53
CA GLY A 16 18.77 -4.96 12.61
C GLY A 16 20.03 -5.44 13.34
N VAL A 17 20.64 -6.55 12.89
CA VAL A 17 21.83 -7.12 13.52
C VAL A 17 23.04 -6.20 13.42
N PHE A 18 23.27 -5.59 12.24
CA PHE A 18 24.40 -4.70 12.04
C PHE A 18 24.25 -3.40 12.85
N ALA A 19 23.04 -2.80 12.85
CA ALA A 19 22.71 -1.66 13.71
C ALA A 19 22.98 -1.97 15.19
N ALA A 20 22.45 -3.09 15.69
CA ALA A 20 22.65 -3.50 17.09
C ALA A 20 24.13 -3.80 17.43
N ALA A 21 24.91 -4.32 16.47
CA ALA A 21 26.34 -4.54 16.65
C ALA A 21 27.10 -3.21 16.75
N VAL A 22 26.77 -2.22 15.92
CA VAL A 22 27.32 -0.86 16.01
C VAL A 22 26.95 -0.22 17.35
N SER A 23 25.66 -0.23 17.73
CA SER A 23 25.19 0.33 19.00
C SER A 23 25.85 -0.31 20.23
N ARG A 24 26.06 -1.64 20.23
CA ARG A 24 26.76 -2.33 21.33
C ARG A 24 28.25 -2.01 21.41
N ARG A 25 28.89 -1.75 20.27
CA ARG A 25 30.32 -1.39 20.22
C ARG A 25 30.57 0.04 20.65
N GLY A 26 29.59 0.93 20.48
CA GLY A 26 29.71 2.35 20.79
C GLY A 26 30.96 2.94 20.15
N ASP A 27 31.80 3.58 20.96
CA ASP A 27 33.03 4.25 20.52
C ASP A 27 34.09 3.31 19.90
N GLN A 28 33.94 1.99 20.06
CA GLN A 28 34.82 1.02 19.41
C GLN A 28 34.46 0.79 17.93
N ALA A 29 33.32 1.29 17.46
CA ALA A 29 32.93 1.23 16.06
C ALA A 29 33.59 2.38 15.28
N ALA A 30 34.51 2.06 14.37
CA ALA A 30 35.07 3.06 13.46
C ALA A 30 34.02 3.48 12.43
N GLN A 31 33.75 4.78 12.34
CA GLN A 31 32.85 5.37 11.34
C GLN A 31 33.64 6.17 10.31
N LEU A 32 33.36 5.94 9.03
CA LEU A 32 33.85 6.78 7.94
C LEU A 32 32.82 7.90 7.70
N THR A 33 33.25 9.15 7.79
CA THR A 33 32.37 10.34 7.72
C THR A 33 32.55 11.16 6.45
N ILE A 34 33.62 10.91 5.67
CA ILE A 34 33.94 11.71 4.50
C ILE A 34 33.20 11.17 3.27
N ASN A 35 32.22 11.94 2.77
CA ASN A 35 31.62 11.69 1.47
C ASN A 35 32.61 12.06 0.35
N ARG A 36 32.83 11.14 -0.59
CA ARG A 36 33.70 11.34 -1.77
C ARG A 36 32.96 11.16 -3.10
N ARG A 37 31.67 10.82 -3.07
CA ARG A 37 30.91 10.44 -4.26
C ARG A 37 30.21 11.64 -4.89
N GLN A 38 29.44 12.37 -4.09
CA GLN A 38 28.70 13.53 -4.58
C GLN A 38 29.63 14.71 -4.79
N THR A 39 29.49 15.39 -5.92
CA THR A 39 30.33 16.54 -6.30
C THR A 39 29.86 17.83 -5.64
N ALA A 40 28.55 17.97 -5.42
CA ALA A 40 27.95 19.18 -4.84
C ALA A 40 27.97 19.17 -3.31
N ALA A 41 28.49 20.24 -2.70
CA ALA A 41 28.61 20.36 -1.25
C ALA A 41 27.25 20.37 -0.53
N TRP A 42 26.22 20.96 -1.16
CA TRP A 42 24.85 20.96 -0.62
C TRP A 42 24.30 19.53 -0.54
N GLU A 43 24.58 18.71 -1.55
CA GLU A 43 24.08 17.34 -1.65
C GLU A 43 24.76 16.42 -0.63
N GLN A 44 26.06 16.62 -0.38
CA GLN A 44 26.78 15.93 0.70
C GLN A 44 26.12 16.20 2.07
N THR A 45 25.72 17.45 2.32
CA THR A 45 25.05 17.86 3.56
C THR A 45 23.63 17.28 3.64
N ALA A 46 22.88 17.35 2.54
CA ALA A 46 21.53 16.80 2.45
C ALA A 46 21.48 15.29 2.70
N LEU A 47 22.43 14.54 2.12
CA LEU A 47 22.58 13.11 2.36
C LEU A 47 22.98 12.79 3.79
N ASP A 48 23.84 13.61 4.41
CA ASP A 48 24.18 13.44 5.84
C ASP A 48 22.95 13.65 6.74
N HIS A 49 22.11 14.62 6.41
CA HIS A 49 20.84 14.86 7.10
C HIS A 49 19.88 13.67 6.94
N LEU A 50 19.66 13.19 5.71
CA LEU A 50 18.84 12.00 5.43
C LEU A 50 19.37 10.77 6.19
N ARG A 51 20.69 10.57 6.21
CA ARG A 51 21.35 9.46 6.90
C ARG A 51 21.09 9.47 8.41
N HIS A 52 21.20 10.63 9.05
CA HIS A 52 21.11 10.77 10.51
C HIS A 52 19.69 11.08 11.02
N GLY A 53 18.66 10.87 10.20
CA GLY A 53 17.27 11.04 10.63
C GLY A 53 16.73 12.46 10.58
N ARG A 54 17.55 13.44 10.15
CA ARG A 54 17.14 14.81 9.80
C ARG A 54 16.55 14.83 8.39
N ALA A 55 15.54 13.98 8.18
CA ALA A 55 15.03 13.67 6.86
C ALA A 55 14.35 14.89 6.21
N LEU A 56 13.73 15.74 7.03
CA LEU A 56 13.09 16.98 6.61
C LEU A 56 14.11 17.95 6.02
N GLU A 57 15.21 18.21 6.75
CA GLU A 57 16.24 19.15 6.32
C GLU A 57 16.97 18.64 5.08
N GLY A 58 17.20 17.33 4.99
CA GLY A 58 17.80 16.71 3.82
C GLY A 58 16.90 16.79 2.60
N PHE A 59 15.61 16.47 2.74
CA PHE A 59 14.65 16.51 1.65
C PHE A 59 14.34 17.93 1.16
N THR A 60 14.20 18.88 2.08
CA THR A 60 14.02 20.31 1.74
C THR A 60 15.16 20.80 0.86
N ALA A 61 16.40 20.39 1.14
CA ALA A 61 17.54 20.76 0.31
C ALA A 61 17.40 20.25 -1.14
N TYR A 62 16.83 19.06 -1.37
CA TYR A 62 16.53 18.56 -2.71
C TYR A 62 15.40 19.37 -3.38
N GLN A 63 14.37 19.77 -2.62
CA GLN A 63 13.29 20.63 -3.13
C GLN A 63 13.81 22.02 -3.55
N ASP A 64 14.59 22.68 -2.69
CA ASP A 64 15.15 24.01 -2.92
C ASP A 64 16.08 24.05 -4.15
N HIS A 65 16.68 22.90 -4.50
CA HIS A 65 17.52 22.74 -5.68
C HIS A 65 16.77 22.18 -6.91
N GLY A 66 15.43 22.15 -6.88
CA GLY A 66 14.61 21.72 -8.01
C GLY A 66 14.76 20.23 -8.36
N ARG A 67 15.10 19.39 -7.39
CA ARG A 67 15.31 17.95 -7.56
C ARG A 67 14.09 17.11 -7.17
N VAL A 68 12.97 17.74 -6.85
CA VAL A 68 11.70 17.08 -6.52
C VAL A 68 10.62 17.64 -7.43
N GLU A 69 9.94 16.75 -8.15
CA GLU A 69 8.85 17.08 -9.05
C GLU A 69 7.58 16.35 -8.64
N LEU A 70 6.50 17.11 -8.49
CA LEU A 70 5.18 16.61 -8.14
C LEU A 70 4.25 16.73 -9.35
N SER A 71 3.59 15.64 -9.70
CA SER A 71 2.61 15.60 -10.80
C SER A 71 1.20 15.30 -10.27
N ALA A 72 0.17 15.67 -11.01
CA ALA A 72 -1.21 15.42 -10.60
C ALA A 72 -1.60 13.95 -10.76
N THR A 73 -1.03 13.27 -11.76
CA THR A 73 -1.33 11.85 -12.06
C THR A 73 -0.09 10.98 -12.16
N THR A 74 -0.25 9.67 -11.93
CA THR A 74 0.85 8.69 -12.05
C THR A 74 1.41 8.64 -13.46
N ALA A 75 0.54 8.79 -14.47
CA ALA A 75 0.97 8.82 -15.87
C ALA A 75 1.85 10.03 -16.19
N GLU A 76 1.51 11.22 -15.68
CA GLU A 76 2.35 12.42 -15.81
C GLU A 76 3.70 12.24 -15.11
N SER A 77 3.70 11.74 -13.87
CA SER A 77 4.92 11.49 -13.11
C SER A 77 5.86 10.50 -13.79
N HIS A 78 5.30 9.42 -14.37
CA HIS A 78 6.08 8.45 -15.14
C HIS A 78 6.65 9.06 -16.42
N THR A 79 5.88 9.90 -17.10
CA THR A 79 6.32 10.58 -18.32
C THR A 79 7.45 11.56 -18.03
N ALA A 80 7.29 12.43 -17.02
CA ALA A 80 8.31 13.38 -16.59
C ALA A 80 9.62 12.68 -16.17
N ALA A 81 9.53 11.58 -15.42
CA ALA A 81 10.70 10.80 -15.02
C ALA A 81 11.44 10.20 -16.23
N VAL A 82 10.71 9.69 -17.22
CA VAL A 82 11.28 9.11 -18.44
C VAL A 82 11.89 10.19 -19.33
N GLU A 83 11.27 11.37 -19.44
CA GLU A 83 11.81 12.51 -20.18
C GLU A 83 13.12 13.03 -19.56
N ALA A 84 13.15 13.18 -18.23
CA ALA A 84 14.35 13.58 -17.50
C ALA A 84 15.46 12.53 -17.64
N TRP A 85 15.10 11.24 -17.56
CA TRP A 85 16.05 10.14 -17.80
C TRP A 85 16.58 10.14 -19.24
N LEU A 86 15.72 10.35 -20.24
CA LEU A 86 16.10 10.37 -21.65
C LEU A 86 17.07 11.51 -21.95
N ALA A 87 16.84 12.70 -21.36
CA ALA A 87 17.75 13.82 -21.48
C ALA A 87 19.15 13.48 -20.95
N ALA A 88 19.22 12.93 -19.72
CA ALA A 88 20.49 12.49 -19.14
C ALA A 88 21.18 11.38 -19.96
N HIS A 89 20.42 10.40 -20.43
CA HIS A 89 20.93 9.32 -21.29
C HIS A 89 21.52 9.88 -22.60
N ARG A 90 20.87 10.87 -23.22
CA ARG A 90 21.35 11.51 -24.46
C ARG A 90 22.56 12.42 -24.24
N ASP A 91 22.72 12.97 -23.04
CA ASP A 91 23.92 13.68 -22.62
C ASP A 91 25.11 12.73 -22.34
N GLY A 92 24.87 11.41 -22.38
CA GLY A 92 25.88 10.37 -22.18
C GLY A 92 26.12 10.00 -20.71
N ASP A 93 25.28 10.50 -19.79
CA ASP A 93 25.35 10.12 -18.37
C ASP A 93 24.86 8.67 -18.18
N ASP A 94 25.48 7.93 -17.25
CA ASP A 94 24.92 6.66 -16.80
C ASP A 94 23.67 6.93 -15.94
N ALA A 95 22.50 6.82 -16.56
CA ALA A 95 21.21 7.17 -15.98
C ALA A 95 20.33 5.95 -15.69
N ILE A 96 19.66 5.93 -14.54
CA ILE A 96 18.73 4.85 -14.17
C ILE A 96 17.47 5.38 -13.48
N ILE A 97 16.34 4.75 -13.79
CA ILE A 97 15.07 5.01 -13.10
C ILE A 97 14.88 3.97 -11.98
N LEU A 98 14.54 4.44 -10.78
CA LEU A 98 14.17 3.59 -9.65
C LEU A 98 12.69 3.70 -9.36
N ALA A 99 12.04 2.56 -9.19
CA ALA A 99 10.64 2.50 -8.74
C ALA A 99 10.51 1.62 -7.49
N ALA A 100 9.41 1.78 -6.77
CA ALA A 100 9.16 0.98 -5.57
C ALA A 100 8.65 -0.42 -5.92
N THR A 101 7.75 -0.52 -6.90
CA THR A 101 7.05 -1.77 -7.25
C THR A 101 7.50 -2.34 -8.59
N ARG A 102 7.32 -3.65 -8.77
CA ARG A 102 7.61 -4.32 -10.06
C ARG A 102 6.65 -3.90 -11.17
N THR A 103 5.40 -3.59 -10.82
CA THR A 103 4.39 -3.10 -11.77
C THR A 103 4.81 -1.75 -12.33
N GLU A 104 5.21 -0.83 -11.46
CA GLU A 104 5.70 0.49 -11.83
C GLU A 104 7.02 0.40 -12.63
N THR A 105 7.94 -0.47 -12.20
CA THR A 105 9.17 -0.75 -12.95
C THR A 105 8.88 -1.22 -14.38
N ARG A 106 7.85 -2.05 -14.58
CA ARG A 106 7.47 -2.54 -15.92
C ARG A 106 6.89 -1.42 -16.78
N ALA A 107 6.03 -0.58 -16.22
CA ALA A 107 5.46 0.58 -16.89
C ALA A 107 6.58 1.54 -17.35
N LEU A 108 7.50 1.89 -16.46
CA LEU A 108 8.64 2.77 -16.75
C LEU A 108 9.59 2.16 -17.77
N ASN A 109 9.90 0.86 -17.70
CA ASN A 109 10.70 0.18 -18.74
C ASN A 109 10.03 0.24 -20.12
N THR A 110 8.69 0.13 -20.16
CA THR A 110 7.94 0.20 -21.42
C THR A 110 7.98 1.60 -22.01
N LEU A 111 7.78 2.63 -21.18
CA LEU A 111 7.85 4.03 -21.58
C LEU A 111 9.27 4.42 -22.01
N ALA A 112 10.28 4.06 -21.22
CA ALA A 112 11.68 4.35 -21.54
C ALA A 112 12.13 3.67 -22.84
N ARG A 113 11.75 2.40 -23.06
CA ARG A 113 12.07 1.70 -24.32
C ARG A 113 11.40 2.37 -25.53
N ARG A 114 10.16 2.84 -25.39
CA ARG A 114 9.48 3.60 -26.46
C ARG A 114 10.19 4.92 -26.73
N ALA A 115 10.70 5.58 -25.69
CA ALA A 115 11.40 6.85 -25.80
C ALA A 115 12.75 6.77 -26.52
N VAL A 116 13.42 5.60 -26.49
CA VAL A 116 14.68 5.34 -27.21
C VAL A 116 14.49 4.51 -28.48
N ALA A 117 13.27 4.34 -28.97
CA ALA A 117 12.99 3.45 -30.10
C ALA A 117 13.73 3.85 -31.39
N ASP A 118 14.05 5.13 -31.54
CA ASP A 118 14.86 5.69 -32.63
C ASP A 118 16.36 5.39 -32.51
N GLU A 119 16.83 5.05 -31.32
CA GLU A 119 18.22 4.65 -31.03
C GLU A 119 18.44 3.13 -31.16
N LEU A 120 17.36 2.34 -31.21
CA LEU A 120 17.42 0.88 -31.36
C LEU A 120 17.67 0.48 -32.81
N THR A 121 18.52 -0.52 -33.02
CA THR A 121 18.91 -0.97 -34.37
C THR A 121 18.67 -2.46 -34.58
N GLY A 122 18.50 -2.83 -35.85
CA GLY A 122 18.29 -4.21 -36.26
C GLY A 122 16.88 -4.74 -35.99
N PRO A 123 16.61 -6.00 -36.38
CA PRO A 123 15.31 -6.62 -36.20
C PRO A 123 14.99 -6.86 -34.73
N VAL A 124 13.70 -6.83 -34.39
CA VAL A 124 13.20 -7.21 -33.06
C VAL A 124 13.39 -8.71 -32.86
N HIS A 125 14.03 -9.08 -31.75
CA HIS A 125 14.24 -10.45 -31.34
C HIS A 125 13.42 -10.77 -30.10
N ARG A 126 12.42 -11.63 -30.26
CA ARG A 126 11.55 -12.06 -29.16
C ARG A 126 12.14 -13.26 -28.44
N ILE A 127 12.43 -13.09 -27.15
CA ILE A 127 12.97 -14.12 -26.25
C ILE A 127 12.16 -14.13 -24.96
N ALA A 128 11.71 -15.31 -24.53
CA ALA A 128 10.94 -15.49 -23.30
C ALA A 128 9.77 -14.48 -23.17
N GLU A 129 9.03 -14.31 -24.27
CA GLU A 129 7.88 -13.39 -24.42
C GLU A 129 8.20 -11.89 -24.34
N ARG A 130 9.48 -11.50 -24.43
CA ARG A 130 9.94 -10.10 -24.43
C ARG A 130 10.70 -9.78 -25.70
N ASP A 131 10.60 -8.54 -26.13
CA ASP A 131 11.19 -8.03 -27.36
C ASP A 131 12.49 -7.27 -27.06
N PHE A 132 13.59 -7.70 -27.67
CA PHE A 132 14.89 -7.09 -27.54
C PHE A 132 15.46 -6.68 -28.90
N GLN A 133 16.21 -5.58 -28.94
CA GLN A 133 16.93 -5.08 -30.10
C GLN A 133 18.36 -4.68 -29.71
N VAL A 134 19.22 -4.51 -30.72
CA VAL A 134 20.54 -3.95 -30.48
C VAL A 134 20.38 -2.50 -29.99
N GLY A 135 21.07 -2.17 -28.90
CA GLY A 135 20.90 -0.91 -28.17
C GLY A 135 20.04 -1.03 -26.92
N ASP A 136 19.27 -2.12 -26.75
CA ASP A 136 18.41 -2.25 -25.56
C ASP A 136 19.24 -2.33 -24.28
N ARG A 137 18.84 -1.55 -23.26
CA ARG A 137 19.38 -1.67 -21.91
C ARG A 137 18.65 -2.78 -21.17
N ILE A 138 19.41 -3.70 -20.59
CA ILE A 138 18.93 -4.92 -19.95
C ILE A 138 19.47 -5.10 -18.54
N VAL A 139 18.76 -5.88 -17.72
CA VAL A 139 19.20 -6.32 -16.39
C VAL A 139 19.20 -7.84 -16.32
N LEU A 140 20.26 -8.39 -15.72
CA LEU A 140 20.42 -9.82 -15.49
C LEU A 140 19.68 -10.22 -14.22
N LEU A 141 18.89 -11.29 -14.26
CA LEU A 141 18.02 -11.71 -13.16
C LEU A 141 18.54 -12.90 -12.36
N ARG A 142 19.62 -13.54 -12.81
CA ARG A 142 20.15 -14.77 -12.20
C ARG A 142 21.68 -14.79 -12.21
N ASN A 143 22.26 -15.34 -11.16
CA ASN A 143 23.69 -15.64 -11.15
C ASN A 143 23.96 -16.86 -12.05
N ASP A 144 24.93 -16.77 -12.94
CA ASP A 144 25.35 -17.89 -13.77
C ASP A 144 26.86 -17.82 -14.07
N GLY A 145 27.55 -18.96 -14.00
CA GLY A 145 29.01 -19.08 -14.16
C GLY A 145 29.47 -19.59 -15.53
N HIS A 146 28.55 -19.75 -16.47
CA HIS A 146 28.77 -20.43 -17.75
C HIS A 146 28.62 -19.49 -18.96
N GLN A 147 28.62 -18.18 -18.73
CA GLN A 147 28.62 -17.18 -19.81
C GLN A 147 30.03 -17.01 -20.38
N HIS A 148 30.18 -16.31 -21.50
CA HIS A 148 31.48 -16.18 -22.18
C HIS A 148 31.99 -14.74 -22.16
N ASP A 149 33.17 -14.50 -21.61
CA ASP A 149 33.85 -13.20 -21.65
C ASP A 149 34.47 -13.01 -23.04
N LEU A 150 34.02 -11.99 -23.77
CA LEU A 150 34.47 -11.72 -25.13
C LEU A 150 35.83 -11.04 -25.19
N ASP A 151 36.28 -10.43 -24.08
CA ASP A 151 37.57 -9.74 -23.99
C ASP A 151 38.69 -10.71 -23.64
N ARG A 152 38.41 -11.73 -22.82
CA ARG A 152 39.37 -12.75 -22.39
C ARG A 152 39.23 -14.10 -23.08
N ASP A 153 38.15 -14.29 -23.84
CA ASP A 153 37.81 -15.53 -24.52
C ASP A 153 37.74 -16.75 -23.57
N GLU A 154 37.08 -16.56 -22.41
CA GLU A 154 36.95 -17.60 -21.38
C GLU A 154 35.56 -17.62 -20.73
N ARG A 155 35.25 -18.70 -20.01
CA ARG A 155 34.02 -18.77 -19.21
C ARG A 155 34.05 -17.75 -18.09
N CYS A 156 32.93 -17.07 -17.88
CA CYS A 156 32.79 -16.03 -16.90
C CYS A 156 31.49 -16.11 -16.12
N ARG A 157 31.50 -15.43 -14.98
CA ARG A 157 30.35 -15.32 -14.11
C ARG A 157 29.64 -13.99 -14.32
N VAL A 158 28.33 -14.07 -14.46
CA VAL A 158 27.40 -12.94 -14.39
C VAL A 158 26.59 -13.01 -13.10
N ASP A 159 26.24 -11.84 -12.58
CA ASP A 159 25.48 -11.68 -11.35
C ASP A 159 24.10 -11.11 -11.60
N ASN A 160 23.13 -11.55 -10.80
CA ASN A 160 21.83 -10.94 -10.69
C ASN A 160 21.96 -9.46 -10.28
N GLY A 161 21.30 -8.58 -11.02
CA GLY A 161 21.34 -7.13 -10.84
C GLY A 161 22.36 -6.42 -11.72
N MET A 162 23.23 -7.13 -12.43
CA MET A 162 24.10 -6.50 -13.43
C MET A 162 23.28 -5.88 -14.56
N VAL A 163 23.61 -4.64 -14.93
CA VAL A 163 23.01 -3.90 -16.04
C VAL A 163 23.96 -3.90 -17.23
N ALA A 164 23.41 -4.05 -18.42
CA ALA A 164 24.17 -4.08 -19.66
C ALA A 164 23.39 -3.47 -20.82
N THR A 165 24.10 -3.14 -21.89
CA THR A 165 23.52 -2.77 -23.18
C THR A 165 23.74 -3.89 -24.18
N VAL A 166 22.71 -4.26 -24.94
CA VAL A 166 22.81 -5.26 -26.01
C VAL A 166 23.62 -4.66 -27.16
N ALA A 167 24.82 -5.19 -27.40
CA ALA A 167 25.74 -4.73 -28.43
C ALA A 167 25.53 -5.47 -29.77
N ALA A 168 25.20 -6.77 -29.72
CA ALA A 168 24.82 -7.54 -30.88
C ALA A 168 23.89 -8.69 -30.51
N ILE A 169 23.05 -9.11 -31.46
CA ILE A 169 22.18 -10.26 -31.33
C ILE A 169 22.53 -11.25 -32.43
N ASP A 170 22.83 -12.50 -32.06
CA ASP A 170 23.03 -13.60 -32.99
C ASP A 170 21.77 -14.49 -33.00
N PRO A 171 20.84 -14.30 -33.95
CA PRO A 171 19.65 -15.11 -34.05
C PRO A 171 19.90 -16.57 -34.45
N ARG A 172 21.07 -16.91 -35.03
CA ARG A 172 21.39 -18.29 -35.42
C ARG A 172 21.74 -19.15 -34.22
N HIS A 173 22.50 -18.59 -33.29
CA HIS A 173 22.90 -19.27 -32.05
C HIS A 173 22.03 -18.88 -30.85
N GLY A 174 21.14 -17.90 -31.02
CA GLY A 174 20.25 -17.42 -29.97
C GLY A 174 20.99 -16.78 -28.81
N SER A 175 22.09 -16.08 -29.08
CA SER A 175 22.97 -15.46 -28.08
C SER A 175 23.01 -13.95 -28.20
N PHE A 176 23.20 -13.25 -27.08
CA PHE A 176 23.36 -11.79 -27.03
C PHE A 176 24.80 -11.46 -26.65
N ASP A 177 25.45 -10.58 -27.42
CA ASP A 177 26.68 -9.93 -26.99
C ASP A 177 26.29 -8.64 -26.28
N ILE A 178 26.67 -8.52 -25.02
CA ILE A 178 26.29 -7.41 -24.14
C ILE A 178 27.53 -6.68 -23.65
N THR A 179 27.41 -5.38 -23.45
CA THR A 179 28.42 -4.55 -22.79
C THR A 179 27.89 -4.17 -21.41
N LEU A 180 28.53 -4.66 -20.36
CA LEU A 180 28.21 -4.30 -18.97
C LEU A 180 28.56 -2.84 -18.72
N THR A 181 27.94 -2.20 -17.72
CA THR A 181 28.23 -0.79 -17.34
C THR A 181 29.71 -0.53 -17.01
N ASN A 182 30.45 -1.55 -16.59
CA ASN A 182 31.90 -1.47 -16.35
C ASN A 182 32.76 -1.62 -17.62
N GLY A 183 32.15 -1.69 -18.80
CA GLY A 183 32.80 -1.83 -20.11
C GLY A 183 33.13 -3.27 -20.52
N ARG A 184 32.98 -4.27 -19.63
CA ARG A 184 33.28 -5.67 -19.96
C ARG A 184 32.27 -6.24 -20.94
N ARG A 185 32.74 -6.91 -21.98
CA ARG A 185 31.88 -7.55 -22.99
C ARG A 185 31.65 -9.01 -22.69
N VAL A 186 30.39 -9.43 -22.67
CA VAL A 186 29.98 -10.80 -22.31
C VAL A 186 29.00 -11.29 -23.36
N ARG A 187 29.14 -12.55 -23.79
CA ARG A 187 28.12 -13.26 -24.56
C ARG A 187 27.24 -14.06 -23.63
N LEU A 188 25.95 -13.74 -23.64
CA LEU A 188 24.89 -14.50 -23.00
C LEU A 188 24.45 -15.66 -23.89
N GLY A 189 24.48 -16.86 -23.34
CA GLY A 189 24.09 -18.09 -24.04
C GLY A 189 22.57 -18.23 -24.21
N HIS A 190 22.18 -19.08 -25.15
CA HIS A 190 20.79 -19.39 -25.47
C HIS A 190 19.97 -19.85 -24.25
N ASP A 191 20.53 -20.73 -23.43
CA ASP A 191 19.84 -21.28 -22.26
C ASP A 191 19.53 -20.21 -21.21
N TYR A 192 20.47 -19.27 -21.00
CA TYR A 192 20.29 -18.16 -20.07
C TYR A 192 19.17 -17.21 -20.53
N LEU A 193 19.12 -16.95 -21.84
CA LEU A 193 18.13 -16.08 -22.48
C LEU A 193 16.73 -16.71 -22.50
N THR A 194 16.61 -17.96 -22.94
CA THR A 194 15.32 -18.67 -23.03
C THR A 194 14.72 -19.02 -21.67
N ALA A 195 15.55 -19.16 -20.63
CA ALA A 195 15.08 -19.27 -19.25
C ALA A 195 14.44 -17.96 -18.70
N GLY A 196 14.45 -16.87 -19.49
CA GLY A 196 13.84 -15.60 -19.12
C GLY A 196 14.61 -14.83 -18.04
N TRP A 197 15.92 -15.08 -17.90
CA TRP A 197 16.78 -14.45 -16.90
C TRP A 197 17.35 -13.08 -17.33
N VAL A 198 16.72 -12.46 -18.33
CA VAL A 198 16.98 -11.11 -18.81
C VAL A 198 15.66 -10.34 -18.87
N ASP A 199 15.70 -9.08 -18.43
CA ASP A 199 14.59 -8.12 -18.51
C ASP A 199 15.13 -6.76 -18.95
N HIS A 200 14.25 -5.81 -19.28
CA HIS A 200 14.67 -4.44 -19.56
C HIS A 200 15.25 -3.78 -18.31
N GLY A 201 16.31 -2.99 -18.51
CA GLY A 201 17.13 -2.40 -17.46
C GLY A 201 17.14 -0.87 -17.45
N TYR A 202 16.16 -0.22 -18.08
CA TYR A 202 15.98 1.23 -18.03
C TYR A 202 15.49 1.68 -16.64
N ALA A 203 14.57 0.89 -16.08
CA ALA A 203 14.06 1.03 -14.73
C ALA A 203 14.31 -0.24 -13.89
N THR A 204 14.58 -0.07 -12.59
CA THR A 204 14.70 -1.18 -11.63
C THR A 204 14.07 -0.82 -10.29
N THR A 205 13.95 -1.78 -9.38
CA THR A 205 13.40 -1.50 -8.05
C THR A 205 14.45 -0.89 -7.12
N VAL A 206 14.04 -0.04 -6.18
CA VAL A 206 14.95 0.58 -5.18
C VAL A 206 15.79 -0.46 -4.43
N HIS A 207 15.22 -1.62 -4.09
CA HIS A 207 15.95 -2.71 -3.44
C HIS A 207 17.07 -3.32 -4.30
N LYS A 208 16.97 -3.24 -5.62
CA LYS A 208 18.02 -3.69 -6.55
C LYS A 208 19.10 -2.63 -6.80
N ALA A 209 18.86 -1.39 -6.40
CA ALA A 209 19.84 -0.30 -6.50
C ALA A 209 20.96 -0.40 -5.44
N GLN A 210 20.85 -1.32 -4.48
CA GLN A 210 21.87 -1.48 -3.45
C GLN A 210 23.18 -1.96 -4.04
N GLY A 211 24.21 -1.12 -3.97
CA GLY A 211 25.52 -1.38 -4.58
C GLY A 211 25.66 -0.89 -6.02
N LEU A 212 24.59 -0.37 -6.63
CA LEU A 212 24.65 0.34 -7.90
C LEU A 212 25.24 1.75 -7.69
N THR A 213 25.97 2.25 -8.67
CA THR A 213 26.45 3.64 -8.72
C THR A 213 26.31 4.10 -10.16
N CYS A 214 25.70 5.26 -10.35
CA CYS A 214 25.41 5.84 -11.65
C CYS A 214 25.65 7.36 -11.58
N ASP A 215 25.58 8.04 -12.72
CA ASP A 215 25.79 9.48 -12.77
C ASP A 215 24.50 10.22 -12.42
N GLN A 216 23.36 9.79 -13.00
CA GLN A 216 22.03 10.35 -12.73
C GLN A 216 21.05 9.28 -12.24
N MET A 217 20.18 9.63 -11.30
CA MET A 217 19.15 8.72 -10.78
C MET A 217 17.78 9.40 -10.66
N PHE A 218 16.74 8.70 -11.09
CA PHE A 218 15.37 9.22 -11.09
C PHE A 218 14.47 8.29 -10.27
N LEU A 219 14.13 8.67 -9.04
CA LEU A 219 13.26 7.90 -8.14
C LEU A 219 11.80 8.25 -8.41
N VAL A 220 10.96 7.23 -8.63
CA VAL A 220 9.55 7.37 -8.96
C VAL A 220 8.68 6.67 -7.91
N GLY A 221 7.65 7.38 -7.45
CA GLY A 221 6.52 6.82 -6.71
C GLY A 221 6.67 6.81 -5.18
N PRO A 222 5.54 6.78 -4.45
CA PRO A 222 5.46 7.03 -3.00
C PRO A 222 6.02 5.86 -2.17
N ASP A 223 5.81 4.61 -2.59
CA ASP A 223 6.20 3.41 -1.83
C ASP A 223 7.74 3.31 -1.62
N GLY A 224 8.50 4.11 -2.38
CA GLY A 224 9.94 4.30 -2.28
C GLY A 224 10.37 5.56 -1.53
N LEU A 225 9.45 6.39 -1.04
CA LEU A 225 9.72 7.67 -0.37
C LEU A 225 9.87 7.57 1.15
N TYR A 226 10.24 6.41 1.70
CA TYR A 226 10.64 6.31 3.11
C TYR A 226 12.13 6.63 3.28
N ARG A 227 12.53 7.08 4.46
CA ARG A 227 13.86 7.66 4.72
C ARG A 227 15.02 6.84 4.15
N GLU A 228 15.08 5.54 4.47
CA GLU A 228 16.19 4.68 4.05
C GLU A 228 16.20 4.42 2.54
N ALA A 229 15.04 4.41 1.89
CA ALA A 229 14.93 4.25 0.44
C ALA A 229 15.35 5.51 -0.31
N VAL A 230 14.89 6.69 0.14
CA VAL A 230 15.34 7.97 -0.40
C VAL A 230 16.84 8.14 -0.21
N TYR A 231 17.36 7.91 1.00
CA TYR A 231 18.79 7.96 1.25
C TYR A 231 19.57 6.99 0.35
N VAL A 232 19.13 5.74 0.20
CA VAL A 232 19.81 4.78 -0.68
C VAL A 232 19.76 5.21 -2.14
N ALA A 233 18.61 5.63 -2.65
CA ALA A 233 18.46 6.11 -4.02
C ALA A 233 19.37 7.32 -4.27
N MET A 234 19.19 8.39 -3.51
CA MET A 234 19.92 9.64 -3.69
C MET A 234 21.44 9.45 -3.53
N SER A 235 21.87 8.62 -2.57
CA SER A 235 23.31 8.38 -2.36
C SER A 235 23.98 7.59 -3.49
N ARG A 236 23.26 6.97 -4.43
CA ARG A 236 23.87 6.20 -5.54
C ARG A 236 24.30 7.04 -6.73
N ALA A 237 23.71 8.23 -6.91
CA ALA A 237 24.05 9.11 -8.01
C ALA A 237 25.31 9.93 -7.72
N ARG A 238 26.15 10.20 -8.73
CA ARG A 238 27.34 11.06 -8.61
C ARG A 238 27.05 12.52 -8.94
N HIS A 239 26.23 12.77 -9.95
CA HIS A 239 26.01 14.10 -10.53
C HIS A 239 24.63 14.67 -10.18
N GLY A 240 23.60 13.83 -10.07
CA GLY A 240 22.28 14.30 -9.66
C GLY A 240 21.28 13.18 -9.41
N ALA A 241 20.43 13.39 -8.41
CA ALA A 241 19.29 12.51 -8.15
C ALA A 241 18.01 13.34 -8.08
N HIS A 242 16.93 12.80 -8.66
CA HIS A 242 15.61 13.44 -8.75
C HIS A 242 14.53 12.54 -8.17
N VAL A 243 13.50 13.16 -7.60
CA VAL A 243 12.31 12.48 -7.09
C VAL A 243 11.09 12.91 -7.89
N PHE A 244 10.33 11.95 -8.39
CA PHE A 244 9.03 12.14 -9.04
C PHE A 244 7.97 11.43 -8.21
N ALA A 245 6.96 12.17 -7.80
CA ALA A 245 5.84 11.62 -7.04
C ALA A 245 4.52 12.27 -7.46
N THR A 246 3.40 11.70 -7.04
CA THR A 246 2.10 12.31 -7.27
C THR A 246 1.40 12.64 -5.97
N SER A 247 0.60 13.69 -6.03
CA SER A 247 -0.17 14.22 -4.92
C SER A 247 -1.00 13.16 -4.19
N ARG A 248 -1.77 12.37 -4.94
CA ARG A 248 -2.64 11.30 -4.43
C ARG A 248 -1.86 10.15 -3.80
N GLN A 249 -0.76 9.77 -4.44
CA GLN A 249 0.07 8.66 -4.01
C GLN A 249 0.75 8.89 -2.66
N VAL A 250 1.11 10.15 -2.39
CA VAL A 250 1.73 10.58 -1.14
C VAL A 250 0.68 10.60 -0.02
N ALA A 251 -0.53 11.12 -0.28
CA ALA A 251 -1.66 11.09 0.66
C ALA A 251 -2.07 9.66 1.06
N GLU A 252 -2.15 8.72 0.10
CA GLU A 252 -2.48 7.31 0.37
C GLU A 252 -1.47 6.59 1.28
N LEU A 253 -0.21 7.07 1.36
CA LEU A 253 0.78 6.55 2.31
C LEU A 253 0.63 7.12 3.72
N THR A 254 0.31 8.41 3.82
CA THR A 254 0.02 9.08 5.09
C THR A 254 -1.21 8.46 5.75
N GLU A 255 -2.27 8.17 4.98
CA GLU A 255 -3.47 7.47 5.47
C GLU A 255 -3.17 6.06 6.02
N ARG A 256 -2.26 5.30 5.38
CA ARG A 256 -1.86 3.96 5.87
C ARG A 256 -1.00 4.01 7.12
N ALA A 257 -0.29 5.11 7.36
CA ALA A 257 0.52 5.31 8.57
C ALA A 257 -0.34 5.69 9.79
N HIS A 258 -1.48 6.35 9.57
CA HIS A 258 -2.46 6.66 10.60
C HIS A 258 -3.36 5.45 10.90
N THR A 259 -3.08 4.73 12.00
CA THR A 259 -4.05 3.77 12.58
C THR A 259 -5.16 4.49 13.39
N ALA A 260 -5.39 5.79 13.17
CA ALA A 260 -6.48 6.54 13.80
C ALA A 260 -6.94 7.70 12.91
N GLY A 261 -8.16 7.60 12.36
CA GLY A 261 -8.89 8.71 11.74
C GLY A 261 -8.95 8.70 10.21
N ILE A 262 -10.16 8.85 9.65
CA ILE A 262 -10.41 9.16 8.24
C ILE A 262 -10.27 10.70 8.07
N PRO A 263 -9.54 11.23 7.07
CA PRO A 263 -9.44 12.68 6.85
C PRO A 263 -10.74 13.27 6.29
N LEU A 264 -10.97 14.57 6.48
CA LEU A 264 -12.17 15.26 6.00
C LEU A 264 -11.97 15.90 4.61
N PRO A 265 -13.01 16.02 3.78
CA PRO A 265 -12.92 16.50 2.38
C PRO A 265 -12.41 17.93 2.16
N SER A 266 -12.20 18.72 3.23
CA SER A 266 -11.82 20.14 3.14
C SER A 266 -10.31 20.41 3.24
N GLU A 267 -9.49 19.38 3.36
CA GLU A 267 -8.08 19.51 3.79
C GLU A 267 -7.07 19.64 2.62
N HIS A 268 -7.49 19.47 1.36
CA HIS A 268 -6.60 18.91 0.32
C HIS A 268 -5.69 19.84 -0.51
N ALA A 269 -5.49 21.11 -0.17
CA ALA A 269 -4.69 22.03 -1.02
C ALA A 269 -3.27 22.33 -0.47
N ASP A 270 -3.11 22.49 0.84
CA ASP A 270 -1.83 22.85 1.48
C ASP A 270 -1.07 21.62 2.05
N GLU A 271 -1.65 20.42 1.98
CA GLU A 271 -1.13 19.18 2.61
C GLU A 271 -0.05 18.44 1.80
N LEU A 272 0.13 18.75 0.52
CA LEU A 272 0.96 17.92 -0.39
C LEU A 272 2.44 17.91 -0.04
N ASP A 273 2.98 19.08 0.30
CA ASP A 273 4.35 19.22 0.79
C ASP A 273 4.49 18.58 2.18
N HIS A 274 3.45 18.67 3.02
CA HIS A 274 3.41 18.09 4.35
C HIS A 274 3.42 16.55 4.32
N ASP A 275 2.56 15.93 3.50
CA ASP A 275 2.47 14.48 3.34
C ASP A 275 3.78 13.89 2.79
N LEU A 276 4.42 14.61 1.86
CA LEU A 276 5.69 14.20 1.25
C LEU A 276 6.81 14.24 2.29
N ARG A 277 6.87 15.32 3.09
CA ARG A 277 7.80 15.44 4.22
C ARG A 277 7.56 14.33 5.25
N HIS A 278 6.30 14.02 5.56
CA HIS A 278 5.92 12.98 6.50
C HIS A 278 6.31 11.56 6.00
N ALA A 279 6.06 11.26 4.72
CA ALA A 279 6.48 10.00 4.10
C ALA A 279 8.00 9.81 4.20
N VAL A 280 8.79 10.86 3.94
CA VAL A 280 10.27 10.83 3.99
C VAL A 280 10.81 10.76 5.42
N GLN A 281 10.08 11.27 6.40
CA GLN A 281 10.41 11.10 7.82
C GLN A 281 10.14 9.68 8.33
N THR A 282 9.25 8.94 7.67
CA THR A 282 8.93 7.56 8.04
C THR A 282 10.15 6.67 7.85
N SER A 283 10.65 6.08 8.95
CA SER A 283 11.72 5.10 8.92
C SER A 283 11.16 3.68 8.82
N ARG A 284 11.74 2.88 7.94
CA ARG A 284 11.52 1.42 7.90
C ARG A 284 12.72 0.64 8.42
N ALA A 285 13.65 1.30 9.12
CA ALA A 285 14.82 0.65 9.69
C ALA A 285 14.40 -0.48 10.62
N LYS A 286 14.94 -1.68 10.36
CA LYS A 286 14.68 -2.83 11.23
C LYS A 286 15.58 -2.73 12.44
N GLN A 287 14.97 -2.71 13.62
CA GLN A 287 15.67 -2.91 14.87
C GLN A 287 15.46 -4.35 15.33
N LEU A 288 16.43 -4.89 16.07
CA LEU A 288 16.20 -6.17 16.71
C LEU A 288 15.05 -6.02 17.71
N ALA A 289 14.20 -7.04 17.81
CA ALA A 289 13.01 -6.97 18.67
C ALA A 289 13.34 -6.66 20.15
N HIS A 290 14.58 -6.90 20.61
CA HIS A 290 15.04 -6.50 21.94
C HIS A 290 15.27 -4.99 22.12
N HIS A 291 15.33 -4.21 21.05
CA HIS A 291 15.37 -2.74 21.14
C HIS A 291 13.99 -2.16 21.48
N HIS A 292 12.91 -2.78 20.98
CA HIS A 292 11.54 -2.38 21.32
C HIS A 292 11.06 -3.02 22.62
N GLU A 293 11.50 -4.24 22.90
CA GLU A 293 11.14 -4.98 24.10
C GLU A 293 12.42 -5.54 24.76
N PRO A 294 13.07 -4.78 25.64
CA PRO A 294 14.31 -5.20 26.32
C PRO A 294 14.18 -6.54 27.04
N LEU A 295 12.98 -6.89 27.50
CA LEU A 295 12.69 -8.12 28.24
C LEU A 295 12.16 -9.25 27.33
N LEU A 296 12.31 -9.14 26.01
CA LEU A 296 11.77 -10.11 25.05
C LEU A 296 12.28 -11.54 25.27
N LEU A 297 13.55 -11.71 25.64
CA LEU A 297 14.11 -13.04 25.90
C LEU A 297 13.46 -13.71 27.12
N PRO A 298 13.39 -13.05 28.30
CA PRO A 298 12.56 -13.50 29.41
C PRO A 298 11.11 -13.81 29.01
N ILE A 299 10.44 -12.88 28.31
CA ILE A 299 9.05 -13.02 27.86
C ILE A 299 8.88 -14.26 26.99
N SER A 300 9.74 -14.45 26.00
CA SER A 300 9.70 -15.60 25.11
C SER A 300 9.96 -16.92 25.82
N ARG A 301 10.83 -16.94 26.84
CA ARG A 301 11.07 -18.14 27.65
C ARG A 301 9.87 -18.49 28.51
N LEU A 302 9.26 -17.50 29.18
CA LEU A 302 8.03 -17.68 29.93
C LEU A 302 6.90 -18.18 29.03
N ALA A 303 6.71 -17.53 27.88
CA ALA A 303 5.70 -17.89 26.88
C ALA A 303 5.90 -19.30 26.32
N ALA A 304 7.14 -19.79 26.20
CA ALA A 304 7.41 -21.14 25.71
C ALA A 304 7.26 -22.20 26.81
N ALA A 305 7.76 -21.92 28.02
CA ALA A 305 7.89 -22.90 29.09
C ALA A 305 6.62 -23.08 29.94
N ILE A 306 5.79 -22.04 30.09
CA ILE A 306 4.69 -22.02 31.04
C ILE A 306 3.33 -22.05 30.30
N PRO A 307 2.43 -22.98 30.62
CA PRO A 307 1.06 -23.00 30.10
C PRO A 307 0.25 -21.73 30.45
N LEU A 308 -0.74 -21.41 29.62
CA LEU A 308 -1.46 -20.15 29.71
C LEU A 308 -2.29 -19.99 30.98
N ASP A 309 -2.81 -21.08 31.55
CA ASP A 309 -3.56 -21.06 32.82
C ASP A 309 -2.68 -20.68 34.01
N MET A 310 -1.44 -21.19 34.05
CA MET A 310 -0.45 -20.84 35.07
C MET A 310 0.00 -19.39 34.93
N LEU A 311 0.23 -18.91 33.70
CA LEU A 311 0.54 -17.50 33.45
C LEU A 311 -0.62 -16.58 33.85
N TRP A 312 -1.86 -16.96 33.56
CA TRP A 312 -3.04 -16.20 33.99
C TRP A 312 -3.22 -16.17 35.50
N ALA A 313 -3.02 -17.31 36.18
CA ALA A 313 -3.06 -17.38 37.64
C ALA A 313 -2.04 -16.40 38.25
N ARG A 314 -0.80 -16.43 37.74
CA ARG A 314 0.26 -15.49 38.16
C ARG A 314 -0.10 -14.03 37.87
N SER A 315 -0.68 -13.74 36.70
CA SER A 315 -1.15 -12.39 36.37
C SER A 315 -2.28 -11.89 37.28
N ILE A 316 -3.19 -12.78 37.71
CA ILE A 316 -4.26 -12.43 38.65
C ILE A 316 -3.68 -12.14 40.03
N GLU A 317 -2.75 -12.98 40.51
CA GLU A 317 -2.04 -12.78 41.77
C GLU A 317 -1.32 -11.41 41.79
N ILE A 318 -0.50 -11.14 40.78
CA ILE A 318 0.23 -9.87 40.64
C ILE A 318 -0.74 -8.68 40.65
N ARG A 319 -1.82 -8.72 39.85
CA ARG A 319 -2.84 -7.65 39.84
C ARG A 319 -3.59 -7.52 41.16
N GLY A 320 -3.71 -8.59 41.95
CA GLY A 320 -4.26 -8.55 43.30
C GLY A 320 -3.35 -7.75 44.23
N VAL A 321 -2.06 -8.11 44.28
CA VAL A 321 -1.05 -7.44 45.10
C VAL A 321 -0.87 -5.98 44.71
N VAL A 322 -0.75 -5.68 43.41
CA VAL A 322 -0.62 -4.30 42.92
C VAL A 322 -1.80 -3.44 43.36
N ARG A 323 -3.03 -3.94 43.23
CA ARG A 323 -4.22 -3.21 43.71
C ARG A 323 -4.23 -3.00 45.21
N GLN A 324 -3.77 -3.99 45.99
CA GLN A 324 -3.65 -3.88 47.44
C GLN A 324 -2.62 -2.80 47.84
N LEU A 325 -1.46 -2.77 47.19
CA LEU A 325 -0.43 -1.77 47.44
C LEU A 325 -0.91 -0.36 47.07
N GLN A 326 -1.58 -0.20 45.93
CA GLN A 326 -2.18 1.06 45.51
C GLN A 326 -3.25 1.55 46.49
N ALA A 327 -4.12 0.66 46.97
CA ALA A 327 -5.11 0.98 47.99
C ALA A 327 -4.48 1.37 49.34
N GLY A 328 -3.26 0.88 49.61
CA GLY A 328 -2.44 1.28 50.75
C GLY A 328 -1.72 2.63 50.59
N GLY A 329 -1.91 3.32 49.46
CA GLY A 329 -1.28 4.61 49.17
C GLY A 329 0.12 4.52 48.55
N HIS A 330 0.58 3.32 48.18
CA HIS A 330 1.86 3.16 47.49
C HIS A 330 1.71 3.50 46.00
N ILE A 331 2.66 4.29 45.49
CA ILE A 331 2.64 4.79 44.12
C ILE A 331 3.42 3.84 43.21
N ASN A 332 2.80 3.38 42.13
CA ASN A 332 3.49 2.61 41.10
C ASN A 332 4.33 3.55 40.23
N ALA A 333 5.64 3.50 40.43
CA ALA A 333 6.57 4.35 39.69
C ALA A 333 6.49 4.20 38.17
N ALA A 334 6.18 3.01 37.65
CA ALA A 334 6.02 2.81 36.20
C ALA A 334 4.81 3.59 35.64
N THR A 335 3.72 3.67 36.42
CA THR A 335 2.55 4.50 36.09
C THR A 335 2.93 5.97 36.09
N VAL A 336 3.64 6.45 37.11
CA VAL A 336 4.08 7.86 37.19
C VAL A 336 5.04 8.23 36.06
N LEU A 337 5.98 7.36 35.69
CA LEU A 337 6.89 7.59 34.56
C LEU A 337 6.12 7.66 33.23
N THR A 338 5.09 6.83 33.06
CA THR A 338 4.24 6.87 31.86
C THR A 338 3.43 8.16 31.81
N GLU A 339 2.82 8.55 32.93
CA GLU A 339 2.10 9.82 33.08
C GLU A 339 3.01 11.02 32.85
N ALA A 340 4.26 10.99 33.37
CA ALA A 340 5.24 12.05 33.16
C ALA A 340 5.66 12.17 31.68
N ALA A 341 5.85 11.03 30.99
CA ALA A 341 6.14 11.02 29.56
C ALA A 341 4.98 11.59 28.73
N GLN A 342 3.74 11.19 29.03
CA GLN A 342 2.54 11.73 28.37
C GLN A 342 2.37 13.22 28.65
N ALA A 343 2.52 13.65 29.91
CA ALA A 343 2.46 15.03 30.32
C ALA A 343 3.50 15.89 29.59
N ARG A 344 4.72 15.36 29.38
CA ARG A 344 5.78 16.03 28.62
C ARG A 344 5.37 16.26 27.17
N THR A 345 4.94 15.20 26.48
CA THR A 345 4.50 15.26 25.08
C THR A 345 3.30 16.19 24.91
N HIS A 346 2.27 16.02 25.74
CA HIS A 346 1.07 16.85 25.65
C HIS A 346 1.40 18.32 25.91
N ARG A 347 2.18 18.62 26.96
CA ARG A 347 2.52 20.00 27.30
C ARG A 347 3.27 20.73 26.19
N GLN A 348 4.13 20.03 25.44
CA GLN A 348 4.83 20.61 24.29
C GLN A 348 3.88 21.03 23.17
N LEU A 349 2.73 20.37 23.04
CA LEU A 349 1.74 20.62 22.00
C LEU A 349 0.57 21.51 22.48
N MET A 350 0.52 21.83 23.77
CA MET A 350 -0.55 22.65 24.37
C MET A 350 -0.27 24.14 24.28
N HIS A 351 -1.30 24.92 23.92
CA HIS A 351 -1.30 26.38 23.99
C HIS A 351 -2.69 26.88 24.42
N VAL A 352 -2.75 28.08 24.99
CA VAL A 352 -4.03 28.71 25.37
C VAL A 352 -4.85 28.98 24.11
N GLY A 353 -6.12 28.56 24.10
CA GLY A 353 -6.99 28.57 22.94
C GLY A 353 -7.00 27.27 22.13
N GLY A 354 -6.03 26.37 22.36
CA GLY A 354 -5.97 25.06 21.70
C GLY A 354 -7.02 24.09 22.22
N ARG A 355 -7.45 23.16 21.37
CA ARG A 355 -8.41 22.09 21.67
C ARG A 355 -7.71 20.85 22.17
N VAL A 356 -8.34 20.22 23.16
CA VAL A 356 -7.87 18.98 23.78
C VAL A 356 -9.02 18.00 23.95
N HIS A 357 -8.72 16.72 23.79
CA HIS A 357 -9.56 15.62 24.23
C HIS A 357 -9.21 15.26 25.67
N ALA A 358 -10.21 15.17 26.54
CA ALA A 358 -10.02 14.77 27.93
C ALA A 358 -10.27 13.26 28.07
N ALA A 359 -9.21 12.51 28.43
CA ALA A 359 -9.16 11.05 28.40
C ALA A 359 -10.27 10.34 29.20
N ASP A 360 -10.79 10.96 30.26
CA ASP A 360 -11.84 10.36 31.08
C ASP A 360 -13.24 10.48 30.47
N TRP A 361 -13.51 11.50 29.64
CA TRP A 361 -14.88 12.01 29.40
C TRP A 361 -15.32 12.07 27.95
N ASP A 362 -14.49 11.62 27.01
CA ASP A 362 -14.76 11.61 25.57
C ASP A 362 -15.32 12.95 25.04
N ASN A 363 -14.85 14.05 25.62
CA ASN A 363 -15.34 15.40 25.39
C ASN A 363 -14.19 16.31 24.96
N ILE A 364 -14.45 17.16 23.98
CA ILE A 364 -13.50 18.15 23.47
C ILE A 364 -13.68 19.45 24.24
N GLY A 365 -12.58 20.00 24.74
CA GLY A 365 -12.56 21.28 25.44
C GLY A 365 -11.48 22.20 24.90
N THR A 366 -11.59 23.49 25.23
CA THR A 366 -10.62 24.51 24.86
C THR A 366 -9.78 24.92 26.08
N ILE A 367 -8.46 24.93 25.93
CA ILE A 367 -7.55 25.33 27.00
C ILE A 367 -7.72 26.82 27.29
N ALA A 368 -8.19 27.16 28.48
CA ALA A 368 -8.35 28.54 28.94
C ALA A 368 -7.07 29.07 29.63
N ALA A 369 -6.35 28.21 30.33
CA ALA A 369 -5.08 28.56 30.98
C ALA A 369 -4.23 27.31 31.22
N ILE A 370 -2.90 27.46 31.28
CA ILE A 370 -1.95 26.40 31.60
C ILE A 370 -1.19 26.81 32.86
N ASP A 371 -1.09 25.91 33.85
CA ASP A 371 -0.28 26.12 35.06
C ASP A 371 0.90 25.14 35.10
N ASP A 372 2.07 25.65 34.73
CA ASP A 372 3.34 24.93 34.69
C ASP A 372 3.86 24.51 36.07
N ARG A 373 3.38 25.11 37.16
CA ARG A 373 3.85 24.78 38.52
C ARG A 373 3.27 23.48 39.04
N TYR A 374 2.09 23.11 38.56
CA TYR A 374 1.32 21.96 39.06
C TYR A 374 1.04 20.92 37.96
N GLY A 375 1.57 21.12 36.75
CA GLY A 375 1.36 20.18 35.65
C GLY A 375 -0.10 20.07 35.21
N SER A 376 -0.83 21.19 35.24
CA SER A 376 -2.27 21.19 34.97
C SER A 376 -2.70 22.29 33.99
N ALA A 377 -3.88 22.16 33.43
CA ALA A 377 -4.50 23.19 32.61
C ALA A 377 -5.99 23.33 32.93
N SER A 378 -6.47 24.55 32.88
CA SER A 378 -7.90 24.88 32.94
C SER A 378 -8.49 24.72 31.54
N VAL A 379 -9.44 23.81 31.38
CA VAL A 379 -10.12 23.51 30.12
C VAL A 379 -11.58 23.87 30.24
N THR A 380 -12.07 24.66 29.28
CA THR A 380 -13.48 25.02 29.16
C THR A 380 -14.16 24.08 28.18
N PHE A 381 -15.19 23.38 28.65
CA PHE A 381 -16.07 22.54 27.86
C PHE A 381 -17.35 23.30 27.57
N THR A 382 -17.82 23.26 26.33
CA THR A 382 -19.07 23.90 25.91
C THR A 382 -20.03 22.82 25.45
N SER A 383 -21.22 22.75 26.05
CA SER A 383 -22.26 21.81 25.63
C SER A 383 -22.99 22.31 24.38
N GLU A 384 -23.75 21.42 23.72
CA GLU A 384 -24.62 21.79 22.58
C GLU A 384 -25.66 22.88 22.93
N ALA A 385 -26.05 22.98 24.20
CA ALA A 385 -26.97 24.01 24.68
C ALA A 385 -26.28 25.36 24.97
N GLY A 386 -24.98 25.47 24.69
CA GLY A 386 -24.17 26.69 24.92
C GLY A 386 -23.77 26.92 26.38
N THR A 387 -24.03 25.97 27.28
CA THR A 387 -23.55 26.05 28.67
C THR A 387 -22.08 25.67 28.75
N THR A 388 -21.29 26.47 29.45
CA THR A 388 -19.85 26.27 29.61
C THR A 388 -19.50 25.80 31.01
N ALA A 389 -18.52 24.90 31.10
CA ALA A 389 -17.96 24.44 32.37
C ALA A 389 -16.43 24.40 32.27
N THR A 390 -15.74 25.05 33.20
CA THR A 390 -14.27 25.03 33.26
C THR A 390 -13.80 24.04 34.33
N ARG A 391 -12.85 23.18 33.99
CA ARG A 391 -12.24 22.21 34.90
C ARG A 391 -10.72 22.31 34.84
N VAL A 392 -10.06 22.07 35.97
CA VAL A 392 -8.61 21.94 36.03
C VAL A 392 -8.26 20.45 35.91
N LEU A 393 -7.45 20.12 34.91
CA LEU A 393 -7.07 18.74 34.59
C LEU A 393 -5.54 18.63 34.47
N PRO A 394 -4.94 17.50 34.88
CA PRO A 394 -3.51 17.29 34.73
C PRO A 394 -3.14 17.05 33.26
N TRP A 395 -1.92 17.42 32.85
CA TRP A 395 -1.49 17.36 31.44
C TRP A 395 -1.59 15.97 30.81
N HIS A 396 -1.31 14.90 31.57
CA HIS A 396 -1.38 13.54 31.03
C HIS A 396 -2.80 13.10 30.67
N HIS A 397 -3.85 13.77 31.18
CA HIS A 397 -5.25 13.51 30.80
C HIS A 397 -5.74 14.36 29.62
N LEU A 398 -4.90 15.26 29.09
CA LEU A 398 -5.28 16.23 28.06
C LEU A 398 -4.53 15.92 26.76
N GLN A 399 -5.18 15.24 25.83
CA GLN A 399 -4.61 14.92 24.53
C GLN A 399 -4.85 16.09 23.55
N PRO A 400 -3.81 16.79 23.07
CA PRO A 400 -3.96 17.91 22.15
C PRO A 400 -4.45 17.44 20.78
N ILE A 401 -5.40 18.18 20.20
CA ILE A 401 -6.02 17.84 18.90
C ILE A 401 -5.38 18.66 17.77
N ASP A 402 -5.10 19.93 18.02
CA ASP A 402 -4.78 20.89 16.95
C ASP A 402 -3.35 20.77 16.38
N GLY A 403 -2.59 19.74 16.76
CA GLY A 403 -1.27 19.40 16.20
C GLY A 403 -0.29 20.54 15.92
N PRO A 404 -0.14 21.58 16.78
CA PRO A 404 0.81 22.66 16.51
C PRO A 404 2.26 22.17 16.63
N ASP A 405 3.20 22.93 16.07
CA ASP A 405 4.63 22.69 16.26
C ASP A 405 4.98 22.59 17.75
N PRO A 406 5.77 21.57 18.18
CA PRO A 406 6.17 21.41 19.56
C PRO A 406 6.86 22.66 20.10
N VAL A 407 6.35 23.19 21.21
CA VAL A 407 6.91 24.34 21.92
C VAL A 407 7.96 23.87 22.92
N GLU A 408 9.06 24.63 23.05
CA GLU A 408 10.03 24.40 24.12
C GLU A 408 9.37 24.52 25.51
N LEU A 409 9.71 23.59 26.40
CA LEU A 409 9.19 23.59 27.77
C LEU A 409 9.75 24.78 28.55
N THR A 410 8.89 25.46 29.32
CA THR A 410 9.35 26.50 30.24
C THR A 410 10.22 25.90 31.34
N ALA A 411 11.11 26.71 31.93
CA ALA A 411 11.95 26.25 33.05
C ALA A 411 11.11 25.71 34.24
N THR A 412 9.93 26.29 34.47
CA THR A 412 8.98 25.84 35.50
C THR A 412 8.36 24.48 35.16
N ALA A 413 7.96 24.27 33.90
CA ALA A 413 7.40 22.98 33.44
C ALA A 413 8.47 21.88 33.46
N ALA A 414 9.69 22.18 33.03
CA ALA A 414 10.82 21.26 33.10
C ALA A 414 11.12 20.86 34.55
N ALA A 415 11.17 21.82 35.48
CA ALA A 415 11.40 21.54 36.90
C ALA A 415 10.29 20.68 37.54
N PHE A 416 9.03 20.90 37.16
CA PHE A 416 7.91 20.06 37.60
C PHE A 416 8.06 18.61 37.12
N LEU A 417 8.36 18.41 35.82
CA LEU A 417 8.56 17.10 35.23
C LEU A 417 9.80 16.39 35.82
N ASP A 418 10.91 17.10 36.03
CA ASP A 418 12.10 16.57 36.68
C ASP A 418 11.82 16.14 38.14
N THR A 419 10.96 16.89 38.84
CA THR A 419 10.51 16.52 40.19
C THR A 419 9.66 15.26 40.17
N LEU A 420 8.75 15.12 39.20
CA LEU A 420 7.98 13.90 39.00
C LEU A 420 8.88 12.71 38.67
N ASP A 421 9.83 12.87 37.75
CA ASP A 421 10.80 11.83 37.38
C ASP A 421 11.65 11.41 38.59
N THR A 422 12.15 12.36 39.38
CA THR A 422 12.93 12.09 40.59
C THR A 422 12.11 11.33 41.64
N ASN A 423 10.87 11.76 41.87
CA ASN A 423 9.96 11.09 42.81
C ASN A 423 9.55 9.70 42.32
N ALA A 424 9.35 9.51 41.01
CA ALA A 424 9.07 8.23 40.41
C ALA A 424 10.27 7.28 40.52
N MET A 425 11.49 7.76 40.24
CA MET A 425 12.72 6.98 40.41
C MET A 425 12.94 6.57 41.86
N ALA A 426 12.74 7.48 42.82
CA ALA A 426 12.81 7.16 44.25
C ALA A 426 11.72 6.18 44.69
N GLY A 427 10.50 6.33 44.16
CA GLY A 427 9.38 5.43 44.38
C GLY A 427 9.56 4.06 43.74
N ALA A 428 10.31 3.94 42.64
CA ALA A 428 10.52 2.70 41.91
C ALA A 428 11.27 1.65 42.73
N ALA A 429 12.34 2.07 43.44
CA ALA A 429 13.08 1.17 44.32
C ALA A 429 12.18 0.64 45.45
N HIS A 430 11.45 1.54 46.11
CA HIS A 430 10.52 1.17 47.18
C HIS A 430 9.37 0.27 46.67
N TRP A 431 8.81 0.57 45.50
CA TRP A 431 7.78 -0.24 44.86
C TRP A 431 8.30 -1.65 44.53
N ASN A 432 9.53 -1.75 44.00
CA ASN A 432 10.15 -3.03 43.72
C ASN A 432 10.44 -3.84 45.00
N GLU A 433 10.85 -3.19 46.09
CA GLU A 433 10.98 -3.84 47.40
C GLU A 433 9.64 -4.38 47.92
N LEU A 434 8.55 -3.61 47.76
CA LEU A 434 7.21 -4.04 48.16
C LEU A 434 6.72 -5.25 47.35
N LEU A 435 7.00 -5.27 46.05
CA LEU A 435 6.70 -6.41 45.17
C LEU A 435 7.52 -7.63 45.56
N ASP A 436 8.83 -7.47 45.79
CA ASP A 436 9.73 -8.55 46.20
C ASP A 436 9.30 -9.15 47.55
N GLY A 437 8.83 -8.32 48.48
CA GLY A 437 8.24 -8.76 49.74
C GLY A 437 6.99 -9.66 49.59
N HIS A 438 6.32 -9.61 48.43
CA HIS A 438 5.22 -10.50 48.05
C HIS A 438 5.67 -11.61 47.08
N GLY A 439 6.98 -11.77 46.86
CA GLY A 439 7.55 -12.76 45.95
C GLY A 439 7.30 -12.46 44.48
N ILE A 440 7.10 -11.19 44.11
CA ILE A 440 6.88 -10.74 42.73
C ILE A 440 8.14 -9.99 42.26
N GLY A 441 8.80 -10.49 41.22
CA GLY A 441 9.93 -9.79 40.62
C GLY A 441 9.50 -8.45 39.99
N ALA A 442 10.38 -7.46 40.02
CA ALA A 442 10.12 -6.11 39.49
C ALA A 442 9.62 -6.10 38.03
N ASP A 443 10.09 -7.04 37.22
CA ASP A 443 9.75 -7.16 35.80
C ASP A 443 8.49 -8.01 35.53
N GLU A 444 8.01 -8.78 36.50
CA GLU A 444 6.85 -9.68 36.32
C GLU A 444 5.54 -8.96 35.95
N PRO A 445 5.22 -7.77 36.50
CA PRO A 445 4.06 -6.99 36.09
C PRO A 445 4.00 -6.68 34.60
N HIS A 446 5.15 -6.58 33.92
CA HIS A 446 5.25 -6.39 32.46
C HIS A 446 5.40 -7.71 31.71
N THR A 447 6.34 -8.55 32.16
CA THR A 447 6.74 -9.77 31.43
C THR A 447 5.67 -10.86 31.43
N ILE A 448 4.86 -11.00 32.49
CA ILE A 448 3.81 -12.01 32.56
C ILE A 448 2.66 -11.69 31.59
N PRO A 449 2.07 -10.48 31.57
CA PRO A 449 1.08 -10.11 30.54
C PRO A 449 1.62 -10.21 29.11
N ALA A 450 2.85 -9.76 28.87
CA ALA A 450 3.48 -9.86 27.56
C ALA A 450 3.68 -11.33 27.12
N ALA A 451 4.07 -12.21 28.06
CA ALA A 451 4.21 -13.64 27.80
C ALA A 451 2.85 -14.31 27.49
N ILE A 452 1.78 -13.91 28.17
CA ILE A 452 0.40 -14.34 27.87
C ILE A 452 0.03 -13.97 26.44
N ALA A 453 0.24 -12.71 26.05
CA ALA A 453 -0.08 -12.23 24.70
C ALA A 453 0.73 -12.99 23.64
N MET A 454 2.05 -13.13 23.84
CA MET A 454 2.94 -13.85 22.95
C MET A 454 2.54 -15.33 22.82
N ARG A 455 2.28 -16.03 23.93
CA ARG A 455 1.88 -17.44 23.91
C ARG A 455 0.54 -17.62 23.20
N ARG A 456 -0.46 -16.76 23.44
CA ARG A 456 -1.76 -16.79 22.72
C ARG A 456 -1.57 -16.67 21.21
N GLN A 457 -0.78 -15.69 20.77
CA GLN A 457 -0.52 -15.48 19.35
C GLN A 457 0.21 -16.69 18.72
N GLN A 458 1.20 -17.25 19.41
CA GLN A 458 1.90 -18.45 18.96
C GLN A 458 0.97 -19.66 18.83
N LEU A 459 0.10 -19.88 19.83
CA LEU A 459 -0.86 -20.97 19.84
C LEU A 459 -1.90 -20.84 18.71
N GLY A 460 -2.46 -19.64 18.51
CA GLY A 460 -3.41 -19.37 17.43
C GLY A 460 -2.79 -19.60 16.06
N ARG A 461 -1.57 -19.07 15.82
CA ARG A 461 -0.84 -19.29 14.56
C ARG A 461 -0.50 -20.75 14.32
N ARG A 462 -0.09 -21.49 15.37
CA ARG A 462 0.18 -22.92 15.27
C ARG A 462 -1.07 -23.69 14.88
N LEU A 463 -2.20 -23.46 15.56
CA LEU A 463 -3.46 -24.15 15.25
C LEU A 463 -3.98 -23.81 13.84
N ALA A 464 -3.87 -22.56 13.42
CA ALA A 464 -4.23 -22.13 12.06
C ALA A 464 -3.29 -22.71 10.97
N GLY A 465 -2.03 -22.97 11.32
CA GLY A 465 -1.03 -23.58 10.44
C GLY A 465 -1.17 -25.10 10.33
N ASP A 466 -1.36 -25.79 11.46
CA ASP A 466 -1.49 -27.25 11.53
C ASP A 466 -2.77 -27.75 10.86
N ARG A 467 -3.82 -26.92 10.82
CA ARG A 467 -5.11 -27.17 10.14
C ARG A 467 -5.66 -28.59 10.36
N PRO A 468 -5.90 -29.01 11.62
CA PRO A 468 -6.48 -30.32 11.86
C PRO A 468 -7.88 -30.42 11.23
N ASP A 469 -8.26 -31.61 10.76
CA ASP A 469 -9.50 -31.83 9.99
C ASP A 469 -10.76 -31.28 10.67
N TRP A 470 -10.82 -31.41 12.00
CA TRP A 470 -11.95 -30.94 12.80
C TRP A 470 -12.08 -29.40 12.79
N LEU A 471 -11.00 -28.66 12.56
CA LEU A 471 -11.00 -27.20 12.56
C LEU A 471 -11.74 -26.64 11.34
N THR A 472 -11.42 -27.16 10.17
CA THR A 472 -12.09 -26.82 8.91
C THR A 472 -13.55 -27.25 8.95
N TRP A 473 -13.86 -28.41 9.53
CA TRP A 473 -15.24 -28.85 9.73
C TRP A 473 -16.06 -27.90 10.64
N TRP A 474 -15.41 -27.30 11.64
CA TRP A 474 -16.12 -26.46 12.62
C TRP A 474 -16.28 -25.01 12.17
N TYR A 475 -15.23 -24.38 11.64
CA TYR A 475 -15.22 -22.95 11.31
C TYR A 475 -15.09 -22.65 9.80
N GLY A 476 -14.89 -23.67 8.97
CA GLY A 476 -14.61 -23.48 7.54
C GLY A 476 -13.20 -22.92 7.27
N PRO A 477 -12.88 -22.67 5.98
CA PRO A 477 -11.64 -22.02 5.60
C PRO A 477 -11.58 -20.58 6.13
N ARG A 478 -10.37 -20.08 6.39
CA ARG A 478 -10.16 -18.68 6.78
C ARG A 478 -10.62 -17.74 5.64
N PRO A 479 -11.50 -16.76 5.91
CA PRO A 479 -11.94 -15.79 4.91
C PRO A 479 -10.79 -14.91 4.38
N THR A 480 -10.99 -14.34 3.19
CA THR A 480 -10.02 -13.46 2.52
C THR A 480 -10.27 -11.98 2.80
N ASP A 481 -11.50 -11.59 3.15
CA ASP A 481 -11.81 -10.21 3.53
C ASP A 481 -11.25 -9.89 4.93
N PRO A 482 -10.81 -8.64 5.19
CA PRO A 482 -10.18 -8.28 6.46
C PRO A 482 -11.06 -8.54 7.69
N ALA A 483 -12.36 -8.26 7.60
CA ALA A 483 -13.29 -8.42 8.73
C ALA A 483 -13.53 -9.90 9.06
N GLY A 484 -13.82 -10.72 8.06
CA GLY A 484 -14.00 -12.17 8.23
C GLY A 484 -12.72 -12.86 8.67
N ALA A 485 -11.57 -12.46 8.12
CA ALA A 485 -10.26 -12.93 8.52
C ALA A 485 -9.97 -12.65 10.00
N GLN A 486 -10.27 -11.43 10.47
CA GLN A 486 -10.07 -11.03 11.87
C GLN A 486 -10.96 -11.84 12.82
N VAL A 487 -12.26 -11.96 12.52
CA VAL A 487 -13.20 -12.75 13.32
C VAL A 487 -12.78 -14.22 13.42
N TRP A 488 -12.33 -14.79 12.30
CA TRP A 488 -11.81 -16.16 12.27
C TRP A 488 -10.54 -16.29 13.13
N ASP A 489 -9.54 -15.41 12.93
CA ASP A 489 -8.27 -15.46 13.68
C ASP A 489 -8.46 -15.29 15.20
N ASP A 490 -9.38 -14.42 15.61
CA ASP A 490 -9.71 -14.18 17.03
C ASP A 490 -10.31 -15.43 17.69
N GLU A 491 -11.20 -16.13 16.99
CA GLU A 491 -11.81 -17.36 17.47
C GLU A 491 -10.79 -18.50 17.56
N ILE A 492 -9.90 -18.64 16.56
CA ILE A 492 -8.81 -19.62 16.59
C ILE A 492 -7.85 -19.34 17.75
N SER A 493 -7.51 -18.07 17.97
CA SER A 493 -6.64 -17.65 19.08
C SER A 493 -7.28 -17.98 20.44
N GLN A 494 -8.59 -17.75 20.58
CA GLN A 494 -9.32 -18.08 21.81
C GLN A 494 -9.41 -19.60 22.04
N LEU A 495 -9.75 -20.35 21.00
CA LEU A 495 -9.81 -21.80 21.06
C LEU A 495 -8.45 -22.39 21.43
N ALA A 496 -7.37 -21.96 20.77
CA ALA A 496 -6.03 -22.44 21.04
C ALA A 496 -5.60 -22.11 22.48
N ALA A 497 -5.97 -20.94 22.99
CA ALA A 497 -5.74 -20.55 24.39
C ALA A 497 -6.46 -21.46 25.39
N TRP A 498 -7.73 -21.82 25.14
CA TRP A 498 -8.45 -22.78 25.98
C TRP A 498 -7.80 -24.16 25.96
N ARG A 499 -7.46 -24.65 24.76
CA ARG A 499 -6.82 -25.96 24.57
C ARG A 499 -5.51 -26.06 25.34
N ASP A 500 -4.68 -25.03 25.29
CA ASP A 500 -3.43 -24.96 26.05
C ASP A 500 -3.67 -24.91 27.57
N ALA A 501 -4.59 -24.04 28.02
CA ALA A 501 -4.95 -23.89 29.43
C ALA A 501 -5.55 -25.16 30.06
N ARG A 502 -6.09 -26.07 29.24
CA ARG A 502 -6.65 -27.37 29.65
C ARG A 502 -5.75 -28.55 29.27
N GLN A 503 -4.62 -28.29 28.62
CA GLN A 503 -3.68 -29.28 28.12
C GLN A 503 -4.39 -30.38 27.29
N LEU A 504 -5.31 -29.97 26.41
CA LEU A 504 -6.05 -30.91 25.57
C LEU A 504 -5.12 -31.57 24.55
N ASP A 505 -5.36 -32.85 24.29
CA ASP A 505 -4.65 -33.59 23.26
C ASP A 505 -4.92 -32.97 21.86
N PRO A 506 -3.91 -32.90 20.97
CA PRO A 506 -4.09 -32.37 19.62
C PRO A 506 -5.24 -33.02 18.81
N THR A 507 -5.52 -34.29 19.07
CA THR A 507 -6.58 -35.05 18.39
C THR A 507 -7.98 -34.75 18.94
N THR A 508 -8.09 -34.18 20.15
CA THR A 508 -9.37 -33.82 20.75
C THR A 508 -9.98 -32.64 19.96
N PRO A 509 -11.20 -32.75 19.40
CA PRO A 509 -11.80 -31.66 18.64
C PRO A 509 -12.22 -30.46 19.50
N GLY A 510 -12.10 -29.25 18.96
CA GLY A 510 -12.67 -28.03 19.54
C GLY A 510 -12.25 -27.78 20.99
N TYR A 511 -13.22 -27.40 21.83
CA TYR A 511 -13.03 -27.09 23.24
C TYR A 511 -12.94 -28.34 24.15
N GLY A 512 -12.97 -29.54 23.57
CA GLY A 512 -12.89 -30.81 24.31
C GLY A 512 -14.13 -31.15 25.14
N PRO A 513 -14.07 -32.23 25.94
CA PRO A 513 -15.20 -32.68 26.75
C PRO A 513 -15.56 -31.67 27.84
N ARG A 514 -16.83 -31.69 28.26
CA ARG A 514 -17.33 -30.82 29.33
C ARG A 514 -16.51 -31.00 30.62
N PRO A 515 -15.96 -29.92 31.19
CA PRO A 515 -15.23 -29.98 32.46
C PRO A 515 -16.10 -30.42 33.64
N THR A 516 -15.48 -30.91 34.72
CA THR A 516 -16.20 -31.33 35.95
C THR A 516 -16.31 -30.23 37.01
N ARG A 517 -15.42 -29.23 36.99
CA ARG A 517 -15.46 -28.11 37.93
C ARG A 517 -16.48 -27.06 37.49
N VAL A 518 -17.31 -26.59 38.42
CA VAL A 518 -18.43 -25.67 38.16
C VAL A 518 -17.99 -24.36 37.51
N ASP A 519 -16.88 -23.77 37.96
CA ASP A 519 -16.28 -22.56 37.40
C ASP A 519 -15.81 -22.74 35.95
N HIS A 520 -15.31 -23.94 35.62
CA HIS A 520 -14.89 -24.29 34.27
C HIS A 520 -16.06 -24.63 33.35
N VAL A 521 -17.15 -25.20 33.88
CA VAL A 521 -18.37 -25.51 33.13
C VAL A 521 -18.98 -24.23 32.55
N ALA A 522 -19.20 -23.21 33.38
CA ALA A 522 -19.79 -21.95 32.92
C ALA A 522 -18.93 -21.27 31.83
N ARG A 523 -17.61 -21.29 31.99
CA ARG A 523 -16.69 -20.74 30.98
C ARG A 523 -16.68 -21.55 29.67
N TRP A 524 -16.69 -22.88 29.78
CA TRP A 524 -16.76 -23.77 28.62
C TRP A 524 -18.06 -23.57 27.83
N GLU A 525 -19.19 -23.45 28.53
CA GLU A 525 -20.50 -23.16 27.93
C GLU A 525 -20.48 -21.81 27.20
N ALA A 526 -19.94 -20.75 27.82
CA ALA A 526 -19.79 -19.44 27.19
C ALA A 526 -18.88 -19.47 25.94
N HIS A 527 -17.78 -20.23 25.99
CA HIS A 527 -16.90 -20.40 24.83
C HIS A 527 -17.59 -21.14 23.68
N LEU A 528 -18.39 -22.17 23.97
CA LEU A 528 -19.16 -22.87 22.96
C LEU A 528 -20.24 -22.00 22.34
N ASP A 529 -20.98 -21.25 23.15
CA ASP A 529 -22.04 -20.36 22.67
C ASP A 529 -21.46 -19.27 21.74
N ARG A 530 -20.34 -18.67 22.13
CA ARG A 530 -19.59 -17.74 21.28
C ARG A 530 -19.09 -18.40 20.00
N SER A 531 -18.51 -19.60 20.10
CA SER A 531 -18.02 -20.35 18.95
C SER A 531 -19.12 -20.66 17.93
N LEU A 532 -20.30 -21.06 18.40
CA LEU A 532 -21.47 -21.30 17.56
C LEU A 532 -21.98 -19.99 16.93
N THR A 533 -22.00 -18.91 17.69
CA THR A 533 -22.35 -17.57 17.18
C THR A 533 -21.38 -17.13 16.09
N THR A 534 -20.06 -17.23 16.33
CA THR A 534 -19.02 -16.89 15.36
C THR A 534 -19.11 -17.78 14.12
N ARG A 535 -19.34 -19.09 14.27
CA ARG A 535 -19.56 -19.99 13.14
C ARG A 535 -20.76 -19.58 12.31
N ASN A 536 -21.88 -19.28 12.97
CA ASN A 536 -23.11 -18.86 12.30
C ASN A 536 -22.87 -17.54 11.54
N TRP A 537 -22.19 -16.58 12.17
CA TRP A 537 -21.78 -15.34 11.52
C TRP A 537 -20.88 -15.62 10.31
N LEU A 538 -19.79 -16.39 10.45
CA LEU A 538 -18.89 -16.73 9.34
C LEU A 538 -19.60 -17.46 8.20
N HIS A 539 -20.60 -18.29 8.50
CA HIS A 539 -21.38 -19.02 7.50
C HIS A 539 -22.30 -18.10 6.68
N HIS A 540 -22.89 -17.09 7.32
CA HIS A 540 -23.79 -16.12 6.68
C HIS A 540 -23.09 -14.80 6.32
N HIS A 541 -21.80 -14.68 6.63
CA HIS A 541 -20.96 -13.55 6.24
C HIS A 541 -20.70 -13.66 4.76
N HIS A 542 -21.59 -13.05 4.00
CA HIS A 542 -21.40 -12.76 2.60
C HIS A 542 -20.81 -11.36 2.56
N PRO A 543 -19.47 -11.20 2.45
CA PRO A 543 -18.91 -9.87 2.30
C PRO A 543 -19.53 -9.26 1.04
N GLN A 544 -20.39 -8.26 1.23
CA GLN A 544 -20.58 -7.25 0.22
C GLN A 544 -19.25 -6.50 0.19
N LEU A 545 -18.31 -7.00 -0.60
CA LEU A 545 -17.36 -6.09 -1.21
C LEU A 545 -18.26 -5.15 -1.99
N GLU A 546 -18.53 -3.96 -1.47
CA GLU A 546 -19.02 -2.89 -2.34
C GLU A 546 -18.00 -2.86 -3.47
N PRO A 547 -18.40 -3.23 -4.70
CA PRO A 547 -17.52 -2.98 -5.82
C PRO A 547 -17.22 -1.49 -5.75
N PRO A 548 -15.97 -1.06 -5.98
CA PRO A 548 -15.68 0.36 -6.13
C PRO A 548 -16.75 0.93 -7.04
N ALA A 549 -17.39 2.03 -6.62
CA ALA A 549 -18.50 2.64 -7.34
C ALA A 549 -18.18 2.56 -8.84
N PRO A 550 -19.03 1.89 -9.65
CA PRO A 550 -18.68 1.62 -11.03
C PRO A 550 -18.33 2.96 -11.64
N ALA A 551 -17.10 3.06 -12.16
CA ALA A 551 -16.71 4.22 -12.95
C ALA A 551 -17.84 4.42 -13.96
N THR A 552 -18.41 5.62 -14.02
CA THR A 552 -19.46 5.96 -14.98
C THR A 552 -18.93 5.58 -16.35
N VAL A 553 -19.43 4.47 -16.89
CA VAL A 553 -18.96 3.93 -18.15
C VAL A 553 -19.54 4.83 -19.24
N ASP A 554 -18.66 5.53 -19.97
CA ASP A 554 -19.08 6.29 -21.13
C ASP A 554 -19.53 5.33 -22.23
N MET A 555 -20.85 5.20 -22.39
CA MET A 555 -21.46 4.31 -23.37
C MET A 555 -21.15 4.70 -24.81
N VAL A 556 -20.79 5.97 -25.08
CA VAL A 556 -20.33 6.42 -26.40
C VAL A 556 -18.94 5.87 -26.68
N ALA A 557 -18.04 5.93 -25.69
CA ALA A 557 -16.72 5.33 -25.79
C ALA A 557 -16.79 3.80 -25.89
N VAL A 558 -17.70 3.15 -25.16
CA VAL A 558 -17.94 1.69 -25.27
C VAL A 558 -18.44 1.32 -26.67
N ARG A 559 -19.39 2.07 -27.24
CA ARG A 559 -19.89 1.80 -28.60
C ARG A 559 -18.78 2.00 -29.63
N ALA A 560 -18.04 3.10 -29.57
CA ALA A 560 -16.93 3.35 -30.47
C ALA A 560 -15.87 2.25 -30.39
N ARG A 561 -15.60 1.75 -29.18
CA ARG A 561 -14.66 0.64 -28.98
C ARG A 561 -15.20 -0.69 -29.49
N LEU A 562 -16.49 -0.96 -29.35
CA LEU A 562 -17.13 -2.13 -29.96
C LEU A 562 -17.03 -2.09 -31.49
N ASP A 563 -17.25 -0.94 -32.12
CA ASP A 563 -17.13 -0.79 -33.57
C ASP A 563 -15.69 -1.02 -34.06
N GLU A 564 -14.68 -0.57 -33.30
CA GLU A 564 -13.27 -0.86 -33.58
C GLU A 564 -12.94 -2.35 -33.44
N LEU A 565 -13.46 -3.00 -32.39
CA LEU A 565 -13.26 -4.41 -32.14
C LEU A 565 -13.96 -5.27 -33.20
N ASP A 566 -15.16 -4.90 -33.65
CA ASP A 566 -15.87 -5.53 -34.76
C ASP A 566 -15.04 -5.47 -36.06
N ALA A 567 -14.43 -4.33 -36.35
CA ALA A 567 -13.55 -4.19 -37.51
C ALA A 567 -12.31 -5.08 -37.42
N ILE A 568 -11.75 -5.26 -36.22
CA ILE A 568 -10.61 -6.15 -35.96
C ILE A 568 -11.05 -7.62 -36.10
N LEU A 569 -12.18 -8.01 -35.52
CA LEU A 569 -12.71 -9.38 -35.57
C LEU A 569 -13.18 -9.78 -36.97
N ALA A 570 -13.61 -8.82 -37.79
CA ALA A 570 -13.93 -9.05 -39.21
C ALA A 570 -12.72 -9.52 -40.04
N THR A 571 -11.49 -9.35 -39.55
CA THR A 571 -10.27 -9.88 -40.20
C THR A 571 -10.03 -11.37 -39.93
N ALA A 572 -10.90 -12.02 -39.16
CA ALA A 572 -10.77 -13.41 -38.79
C ALA A 572 -10.85 -14.39 -39.97
N PRO A 573 -10.10 -15.50 -39.93
CA PRO A 573 -10.21 -16.56 -40.92
C PRO A 573 -11.64 -17.15 -41.01
N PRO A 574 -12.11 -17.60 -42.20
CA PRO A 574 -13.50 -18.02 -42.43
C PRO A 574 -14.02 -19.15 -41.51
N ASP A 575 -13.13 -20.01 -41.02
CA ASP A 575 -13.49 -21.10 -40.11
C ASP A 575 -13.67 -20.67 -38.65
N GLN A 576 -13.20 -19.47 -38.28
CA GLN A 576 -13.34 -18.89 -36.93
C GLN A 576 -14.51 -17.92 -36.82
N GLN A 577 -15.12 -17.55 -37.96
CA GLN A 577 -16.33 -16.72 -37.99
C GLN A 577 -17.45 -17.32 -37.15
N ARG A 578 -17.56 -18.66 -37.08
CA ARG A 578 -18.55 -19.33 -36.24
C ARG A 578 -18.36 -19.06 -34.74
N ILE A 579 -17.13 -19.08 -34.24
CA ILE A 579 -16.85 -18.76 -32.82
C ILE A 579 -17.14 -17.28 -32.56
N ILE A 580 -16.80 -16.40 -33.49
CA ILE A 580 -17.12 -14.96 -33.39
C ILE A 580 -18.63 -14.73 -33.42
N THR A 581 -19.38 -15.44 -34.27
CA THR A 581 -20.86 -15.40 -34.30
C THR A 581 -21.46 -15.92 -33.00
N ASP A 582 -20.99 -17.07 -32.49
CA ASP A 582 -21.45 -17.64 -31.21
C ASP A 582 -21.14 -16.70 -30.02
N LEU A 583 -20.10 -15.85 -30.14
CA LEU A 583 -19.71 -14.82 -29.18
C LEU A 583 -20.59 -13.57 -29.27
N HIS A 584 -20.93 -13.13 -30.48
CA HIS A 584 -21.86 -12.02 -30.73
C HIS A 584 -23.27 -12.34 -30.24
N ASP A 585 -23.71 -13.59 -30.39
CA ASP A 585 -25.04 -14.04 -29.96
C ASP A 585 -25.10 -14.39 -28.46
N GLY A 586 -23.99 -14.20 -27.73
CA GLY A 586 -23.92 -14.44 -26.27
C GLY A 586 -24.05 -15.91 -25.87
N GLN A 587 -23.77 -16.84 -26.79
CA GLN A 587 -24.01 -18.27 -26.62
C GLN A 587 -22.80 -19.06 -26.11
N LEU A 588 -21.62 -18.43 -25.98
CA LEU A 588 -20.41 -19.10 -25.54
C LEU A 588 -20.30 -19.20 -24.01
N THR A 589 -20.23 -20.42 -23.48
CA THR A 589 -19.91 -20.66 -22.07
C THR A 589 -18.38 -20.68 -21.84
N PRO A 590 -17.89 -20.46 -20.60
CA PRO A 590 -16.46 -20.55 -20.29
C PRO A 590 -15.82 -21.90 -20.67
N GLY A 591 -16.62 -22.98 -20.70
CA GLY A 591 -16.19 -24.30 -21.15
C GLY A 591 -15.99 -24.38 -22.66
N ASP A 592 -16.89 -23.77 -23.44
CA ASP A 592 -16.80 -23.72 -24.90
C ASP A 592 -15.61 -22.86 -25.36
N VAL A 593 -15.37 -21.76 -24.65
CA VAL A 593 -14.20 -20.88 -24.80
C VAL A 593 -12.91 -21.64 -24.52
N HIS A 594 -12.86 -22.45 -23.46
CA HIS A 594 -11.70 -23.27 -23.13
C HIS A 594 -11.45 -24.35 -24.19
N GLN A 595 -12.50 -25.03 -24.65
CA GLN A 595 -12.37 -26.07 -25.67
C GLN A 595 -11.92 -25.50 -27.02
N ALA A 596 -12.46 -24.35 -27.44
CA ALA A 596 -12.02 -23.65 -28.65
C ALA A 596 -10.55 -23.25 -28.58
N LEU A 597 -10.08 -22.78 -27.41
CA LEU A 597 -8.66 -22.49 -27.18
C LEU A 597 -7.77 -23.73 -27.22
N VAL A 598 -8.24 -24.86 -26.67
CA VAL A 598 -7.53 -26.15 -26.71
C VAL A 598 -7.42 -26.66 -28.14
N ASP A 599 -8.51 -26.61 -28.92
CA ASP A 599 -8.55 -27.06 -30.31
C ASP A 599 -7.69 -26.15 -31.21
N ALA A 600 -7.69 -24.83 -30.95
CA ALA A 600 -6.82 -23.86 -31.61
C ALA A 600 -5.34 -24.09 -31.27
N ALA A 601 -5.02 -24.41 -30.02
CA ALA A 601 -3.66 -24.71 -29.57
C ALA A 601 -3.10 -26.00 -30.19
N ALA A 602 -3.98 -26.96 -30.56
CA ALA A 602 -3.61 -28.22 -31.20
C ALA A 602 -3.25 -28.08 -32.70
N THR A 603 -3.54 -26.93 -33.34
CA THR A 603 -3.31 -26.73 -34.78
C THR A 603 -2.16 -25.75 -35.05
N GLN A 604 -1.17 -26.11 -35.88
CA GLN A 604 0.00 -25.25 -36.17
C GLN A 604 -0.24 -24.30 -37.37
N GLY A 605 0.02 -22.99 -37.20
CA GLY A 605 0.10 -22.01 -38.29
C GLY A 605 -0.46 -20.61 -37.97
N GLN A 606 -0.66 -19.76 -39.00
CA GLN A 606 -1.22 -18.39 -38.94
C GLN A 606 -2.52 -18.30 -38.10
N ARG A 607 -3.29 -19.38 -38.02
CA ARG A 607 -4.47 -19.54 -37.13
C ARG A 607 -4.15 -19.32 -35.65
N ARG A 608 -3.12 -19.99 -35.12
CA ARG A 608 -2.70 -19.86 -33.71
C ARG A 608 -2.23 -18.44 -33.41
N GLN A 609 -1.63 -17.78 -34.40
CA GLN A 609 -1.11 -16.43 -34.27
C GLN A 609 -2.24 -15.40 -34.23
N TRP A 610 -3.21 -15.48 -35.15
CA TRP A 610 -4.38 -14.59 -35.10
C TRP A 610 -5.18 -14.75 -33.81
N ILE A 611 -5.41 -16.00 -33.37
CA ILE A 611 -6.13 -16.27 -32.12
C ILE A 611 -5.36 -15.72 -30.91
N LEU A 612 -4.07 -16.01 -30.74
CA LEU A 612 -3.30 -15.51 -29.59
C LEU A 612 -3.12 -13.98 -29.58
N GLU A 613 -3.03 -13.36 -30.76
CA GLU A 613 -2.88 -11.91 -30.93
C GLU A 613 -4.19 -11.16 -30.65
N HIS A 614 -5.32 -11.70 -31.11
CA HIS A 614 -6.62 -11.02 -31.02
C HIS A 614 -7.52 -11.60 -29.91
N TRP A 615 -7.10 -12.62 -29.17
CA TRP A 615 -7.83 -13.16 -28.02
C TRP A 615 -8.17 -12.10 -26.96
N PRO A 616 -7.25 -11.18 -26.60
CA PRO A 616 -7.59 -10.09 -25.69
C PRO A 616 -8.74 -9.22 -26.23
N HIS A 617 -8.79 -9.00 -27.55
CA HIS A 617 -9.87 -8.25 -28.20
C HIS A 617 -11.20 -9.01 -28.24
N VAL A 618 -11.15 -10.34 -28.37
CA VAL A 618 -12.35 -11.19 -28.26
C VAL A 618 -12.95 -11.13 -26.85
N VAL A 619 -12.10 -11.20 -25.81
CA VAL A 619 -12.53 -11.09 -24.41
C VAL A 619 -13.01 -9.66 -24.08
N GLU A 620 -12.29 -8.64 -24.57
CA GLU A 620 -12.68 -7.23 -24.45
C GLU A 620 -14.04 -6.97 -25.10
N HIS A 621 -14.25 -7.51 -26.31
CA HIS A 621 -15.52 -7.40 -27.03
C HIS A 621 -16.65 -8.07 -26.23
N ALA A 622 -16.48 -9.31 -25.77
CA ALA A 622 -17.51 -9.99 -24.95
C ALA A 622 -17.91 -9.19 -23.70
N GLU A 623 -16.94 -8.63 -22.99
CA GLU A 623 -17.20 -7.83 -21.79
C GLU A 623 -17.87 -6.48 -22.13
N LEU A 624 -17.43 -5.79 -23.18
CA LEU A 624 -18.05 -4.53 -23.62
C LEU A 624 -19.46 -4.75 -24.20
N THR A 625 -19.71 -5.85 -24.92
CA THR A 625 -21.04 -6.24 -25.38
C THR A 625 -21.94 -6.57 -24.19
N ARG A 626 -21.44 -7.26 -23.16
CA ARG A 626 -22.18 -7.52 -21.92
C ARG A 626 -22.50 -6.22 -21.17
N VAL A 627 -21.58 -5.25 -21.15
CA VAL A 627 -21.82 -3.91 -20.60
C VAL A 627 -22.86 -3.17 -21.44
N HIS A 628 -22.80 -3.26 -22.76
CA HIS A 628 -23.76 -2.63 -23.67
C HIS A 628 -25.18 -3.22 -23.59
N LEU A 629 -25.31 -4.55 -23.50
CA LEU A 629 -26.60 -5.25 -23.44
C LEU A 629 -27.28 -5.16 -22.06
N ASN A 630 -26.50 -5.06 -20.98
CA ASN A 630 -27.05 -4.90 -19.63
C ASN A 630 -27.31 -3.44 -19.25
N HIS A 631 -26.96 -2.48 -20.10
CA HIS A 631 -27.32 -1.08 -19.92
C HIS A 631 -28.68 -0.83 -20.55
N ASP A 632 -29.65 -0.35 -19.75
CA ASP A 632 -31.00 -0.06 -20.22
C ASP A 632 -30.93 0.88 -21.45
N PRO A 633 -31.52 0.53 -22.62
CA PRO A 633 -31.34 1.25 -23.89
C PRO A 633 -31.66 2.75 -23.82
N LEU A 634 -32.38 3.17 -22.77
CA LEU A 634 -32.86 4.54 -22.57
C LEU A 634 -32.21 5.26 -21.37
N ALA A 635 -31.27 4.64 -20.64
CA ALA A 635 -30.71 5.22 -19.40
C ALA A 635 -29.84 6.48 -19.62
N HIS A 636 -29.44 6.77 -20.86
CA HIS A 636 -28.68 7.96 -21.24
C HIS A 636 -29.56 9.07 -21.85
N TRP A 637 -30.86 8.84 -22.01
CA TRP A 637 -31.81 9.91 -22.31
C TRP A 637 -32.32 10.52 -20.99
N PRO A 638 -32.52 11.86 -20.90
CA PRO A 638 -33.16 12.45 -19.73
C PRO A 638 -34.53 11.78 -19.54
N HIS A 639 -34.95 11.58 -18.29
CA HIS A 639 -36.25 10.98 -17.93
C HIS A 639 -37.38 11.40 -18.88
N ALA A 640 -38.35 10.49 -19.09
CA ALA A 640 -39.56 10.73 -19.86
C ALA A 640 -40.04 12.17 -19.69
N ILE A 641 -40.00 12.93 -20.80
CA ILE A 641 -40.48 14.31 -20.83
C ILE A 641 -41.91 14.26 -20.29
N PRO A 642 -42.29 15.11 -19.31
CA PRO A 642 -43.65 15.11 -18.78
C PRO A 642 -44.66 15.13 -19.93
N ASP A 643 -45.76 14.40 -19.83
CA ASP A 643 -46.74 14.24 -20.93
C ASP A 643 -47.14 15.60 -21.53
N ASP A 644 -47.21 16.65 -20.71
CA ASP A 644 -47.50 18.03 -21.09
C ASP A 644 -46.42 18.63 -22.01
N THR A 645 -45.15 18.30 -21.77
CA THR A 645 -43.99 18.74 -22.55
C THR A 645 -43.82 17.92 -23.82
N ALA A 646 -44.12 16.61 -23.76
CA ALA A 646 -44.19 15.75 -24.94
C ALA A 646 -45.31 16.23 -25.88
N ALA A 647 -46.50 16.53 -25.36
CA ALA A 647 -47.61 17.08 -26.15
C ALA A 647 -47.28 18.46 -26.75
N LEU A 648 -46.50 19.30 -26.06
CA LEU A 648 -46.04 20.59 -26.57
C LEU A 648 -45.00 20.41 -27.69
N LEU A 649 -44.07 19.46 -27.54
CA LEU A 649 -43.05 19.13 -28.53
C LEU A 649 -43.67 18.48 -29.77
N ASP A 650 -44.65 17.59 -29.59
CA ASP A 650 -45.42 16.98 -30.68
C ASP A 650 -46.23 18.04 -31.43
N ALA A 651 -46.86 18.99 -30.72
CA ALA A 651 -47.56 20.12 -31.35
C ALA A 651 -46.62 21.08 -32.10
N LEU A 652 -45.38 21.25 -31.61
CA LEU A 652 -44.33 22.02 -32.28
C LEU A 652 -43.75 21.27 -33.49
N ALA A 653 -43.62 19.95 -33.41
CA ALA A 653 -43.16 19.08 -34.49
C ALA A 653 -44.21 18.96 -35.62
N ASP A 654 -45.50 18.88 -35.28
CA ASP A 654 -46.62 18.95 -36.24
C ASP A 654 -46.76 20.32 -36.92
N HIS A 655 -46.06 21.34 -36.42
CA HIS A 655 -45.98 22.68 -37.01
C HIS A 655 -44.62 23.01 -37.64
N SER A 656 -43.61 22.15 -37.48
CA SER A 656 -42.34 22.26 -38.20
C SER A 656 -42.47 21.54 -39.54
N VAL A 657 -42.77 22.30 -40.59
CA VAL A 657 -42.71 21.83 -41.97
C VAL A 657 -41.24 21.62 -42.34
N ASP A 658 -40.82 20.36 -42.47
CA ASP A 658 -39.67 19.98 -43.29
C ASP A 658 -40.02 18.71 -44.08
N THR A 659 -40.87 18.90 -45.10
CA THR A 659 -41.04 17.93 -46.18
C THR A 659 -39.83 17.98 -47.14
N PRO A 660 -39.50 16.87 -47.82
CA PRO A 660 -38.24 16.64 -48.54
C PRO A 660 -38.09 17.38 -49.89
N GLU A 661 -38.69 18.56 -50.05
CA GLU A 661 -38.72 19.31 -51.32
C GLU A 661 -37.68 20.44 -51.42
N LEU A 662 -36.92 20.73 -50.36
CA LEU A 662 -35.81 21.72 -50.42
C LEU A 662 -34.42 21.13 -50.75
N ALA A 663 -34.30 19.82 -50.92
CA ALA A 663 -33.04 19.18 -51.35
C ALA A 663 -32.74 19.32 -52.85
N ALA A 664 -33.64 19.90 -53.66
CA ALA A 664 -33.48 20.01 -55.11
C ALA A 664 -33.17 21.42 -55.64
N ILE A 665 -33.02 22.45 -54.79
CA ILE A 665 -32.78 23.85 -55.23
C ILE A 665 -31.55 24.45 -54.54
N SER A 666 -30.39 23.82 -54.77
CA SER A 666 -29.08 24.50 -54.78
C SER A 666 -28.11 23.95 -55.84
N THR A 667 -28.64 23.25 -56.85
CA THR A 667 -27.95 23.07 -58.13
C THR A 667 -28.88 23.47 -59.27
N SER A 668 -28.52 24.56 -59.98
CA SER A 668 -29.01 24.96 -61.32
C SER A 668 -30.35 25.73 -61.47
N THR A 669 -30.27 27.06 -61.40
CA THR A 669 -30.89 28.09 -62.29
C THR A 669 -32.24 27.82 -63.02
N GLY A 670 -33.26 28.68 -62.77
CA GLY A 670 -34.20 29.15 -63.83
C GLY A 670 -35.72 29.21 -63.55
N SER A 671 -36.26 30.43 -63.41
CA SER A 671 -37.61 30.95 -63.80
C SER A 671 -38.96 30.39 -63.28
N SER A 672 -39.64 31.26 -62.51
CA SER A 672 -41.01 31.81 -62.71
C SER A 672 -42.29 31.08 -62.23
N THR A 673 -43.08 31.85 -61.44
CA THR A 673 -44.56 32.04 -61.42
C THR A 673 -45.40 31.46 -60.25
N THR A 674 -46.00 32.39 -59.49
CA THR A 674 -47.11 32.43 -58.48
C THR A 674 -48.47 31.83 -58.94
N PRO A 675 -49.61 31.85 -58.16
CA PRO A 675 -49.88 31.64 -56.70
C PRO A 675 -51.24 30.88 -56.35
N ASN A 676 -51.44 30.50 -55.06
CA ASN A 676 -52.69 30.42 -54.19
C ASN A 676 -54.01 29.69 -54.65
N PRO A 677 -55.10 29.50 -53.83
CA PRO A 677 -55.34 29.18 -52.39
C PRO A 677 -56.40 28.02 -52.14
N ASN A 678 -56.75 27.77 -50.85
CA ASN A 678 -58.08 27.40 -50.25
C ASN A 678 -58.40 25.96 -49.70
N ALA A 679 -58.59 25.91 -48.36
CA ALA A 679 -59.85 25.64 -47.62
C ALA A 679 -60.21 24.26 -46.98
N THR A 680 -60.48 24.33 -45.66
CA THR A 680 -61.61 23.79 -44.84
C THR A 680 -61.75 22.32 -44.36
N SER A 681 -61.84 22.21 -43.00
CA SER A 681 -62.96 21.70 -42.16
C SER A 681 -63.05 20.23 -41.64
N THR A 682 -63.06 20.14 -40.29
CA THR A 682 -64.03 19.47 -39.34
C THR A 682 -64.03 17.96 -39.01
N SER A 683 -64.16 17.70 -37.68
CA SER A 683 -65.18 16.84 -36.98
C SER A 683 -64.73 15.61 -36.15
N SER A 684 -64.70 15.78 -34.81
CA SER A 684 -65.35 15.04 -33.69
C SER A 684 -65.59 13.51 -33.66
N GLY A 685 -65.40 12.89 -32.48
CA GLY A 685 -66.27 11.78 -31.99
C GLY A 685 -65.72 10.85 -30.88
N ASN A 686 -66.33 10.92 -29.69
CA ASN A 686 -66.16 10.12 -28.45
C ASN A 686 -66.25 8.58 -28.54
N GLY A 687 -65.72 7.88 -27.52
CA GLY A 687 -66.24 6.56 -27.11
C GLY A 687 -65.47 5.85 -25.97
N THR A 688 -66.01 5.89 -24.75
CA THR A 688 -65.60 5.16 -23.53
C THR A 688 -66.16 3.73 -23.44
N ALA A 689 -65.45 2.86 -22.70
CA ALA A 689 -65.94 1.92 -21.66
C ALA A 689 -65.57 0.43 -21.83
N SER A 690 -64.63 -0.06 -21.02
CA SER A 690 -64.79 -1.05 -19.92
C SER A 690 -63.47 -1.75 -19.62
#